data_AF-A0A7Y3GHS2-F1
#
_entry.id   AF-A0A7Y3GHS2-F1
#
_cell.length_a   1.000
_cell.length_b   1.000
_cell.length_c   1.000
_cell.angle_alpha   90.00
_cell.angle_beta   90.00
_cell.angle_gamma   90.00
#
_symmetry.space_group_name_H-M   'P 1'
#
loop_
_entity.id
_entity.type
_entity.pdbx_description
1 polymer ?
#
loop_
_entity_poly.entity_id
_entity_poly.type
_entity_poly.pdbx_seq_one_letter_code
_entity_poly.pdbx_strand_id
1 'polypeptide(L)'
;MSKNRALILILFSLELAVLVPLGIALLPKTNTTRHIDINARRFGYAPPRIIVNKGDPVSLRFYSTDVTHGFQLDGYAVDLIARKGVTFQRKVRHAAKGHLKIDWQRVSSVRFVANRAGKFIFRCTETCGNLHPFMTGELIVRPNMAYHFFISLSIWLVLGTFMWVRFKNPAGSNRIKRINLLEKFPWLKRLVMRRSFQFWFILPNFIVFYLFILSSLWGSPVGNRNIAIVFVWILWWFILKAVMVPLGGRLWCLMCPLPAPAEWISRKSLTAVHYLKTPIRRLHHRYLGFQKDWPKKFRNIWIQNILFLALISFGMILITRPLATAIVFIIILAGTLILAMLFRHRVFCMYLCPVGGFLGAYSMASMTEVRSVDPKVCIKHKEKSCYSGGPEGWACSWNQYVGNMSRNNYCGLCTECIKSCPKDNVGLFIRPFGSDRKLKGYDEMFNVMIMLVVAVAFSVVMLGPWGFIKDAANVTETKQIIPFLIYLAIIWGSALLVVPGLFILIGKGANRLSGKKVDDRTMTLQVAYVLIPVGIFAWIAFSLPAIMVNYGYIISVFSDPLGLGWDLLGTADRHFKAFIPEWIPVIQGLALLSGLYLGLSRCFMGLKTLIPDRNSQIRAMVFPSVFALLAVNLLLKLYMG
;
A
#
# COMPACT_ATOMS: atom_id res chain seq x y z
N MET A 1 -38.28 2.73 14.51
CA MET A 1 -38.21 1.88 13.29
C MET A 1 -37.55 0.55 13.64
N SER A 2 -38.15 -0.59 13.27
CA SER A 2 -37.59 -1.92 13.55
C SER A 2 -36.39 -2.24 12.66
N LYS A 3 -35.53 -3.20 13.08
CA LYS A 3 -34.38 -3.67 12.29
C LYS A 3 -34.78 -4.11 10.88
N ASN A 4 -35.92 -4.79 10.73
CA ASN A 4 -36.39 -5.29 9.44
C ASN A 4 -36.81 -4.14 8.52
N ARG A 5 -37.50 -3.11 9.03
CA ARG A 5 -37.83 -1.90 8.24
C ARG A 5 -36.56 -1.14 7.82
N ALA A 6 -35.55 -1.05 8.70
CA ALA A 6 -34.27 -0.44 8.34
C ALA A 6 -33.55 -1.22 7.23
N LEU A 7 -33.56 -2.56 7.29
CA LEU A 7 -32.98 -3.41 6.25
C LEU A 7 -33.69 -3.22 4.90
N ILE A 8 -35.03 -3.19 4.90
CA ILE A 8 -35.82 -2.94 3.68
C ILE A 8 -35.46 -1.59 3.07
N LEU A 9 -35.37 -0.52 3.86
CA LEU A 9 -34.97 0.80 3.36
C LEU A 9 -33.52 0.84 2.85
N ILE A 10 -32.61 0.11 3.49
CA ILE A 10 -31.22 -0.01 3.01
C ILE A 10 -31.20 -0.73 1.65
N LEU A 11 -32.00 -1.78 1.47
CA LEU A 11 -32.11 -2.52 0.20
C LEU A 11 -32.80 -1.68 -0.89
N PHE A 12 -33.88 -0.98 -0.56
CA PHE A 12 -34.56 -0.08 -1.49
C PHE A 12 -33.67 1.10 -1.92
N SER A 13 -32.93 1.70 -0.99
CA SER A 13 -31.96 2.75 -1.33
C SER A 13 -30.77 2.21 -2.12
N LEU A 14 -30.43 0.91 -1.99
CA LEU A 14 -29.42 0.27 -2.84
C LEU A 14 -29.91 0.16 -4.27
N GLU A 15 -31.17 -0.25 -4.45
CA GLU A 15 -31.80 -0.32 -5.77
C GLU A 15 -31.79 1.05 -6.45
N LEU A 16 -32.18 2.11 -5.75
CA LEU A 16 -32.05 3.49 -6.23
C LEU A 16 -30.59 3.86 -6.57
N ALA A 17 -29.63 3.50 -5.71
CA ALA A 17 -28.22 3.77 -5.94
C ALA A 17 -27.67 3.08 -7.19
N VAL A 18 -28.23 1.92 -7.57
CA VAL A 18 -27.88 1.15 -8.77
C VAL A 18 -28.59 1.72 -10.01
N LEU A 19 -29.88 2.06 -9.88
CA LEU A 19 -30.74 2.47 -11.00
C LEU A 19 -30.52 3.93 -11.46
N VAL A 20 -30.23 4.87 -10.55
CA VAL A 20 -30.04 6.29 -10.88
C VAL A 20 -28.90 6.51 -11.89
N PRO A 21 -27.70 5.91 -11.72
CA PRO A 21 -26.68 5.97 -12.76
C PRO A 21 -27.18 5.39 -14.08
N LEU A 22 -27.93 4.27 -14.06
CA LEU A 22 -28.45 3.57 -15.24
C LEU A 22 -29.34 4.48 -16.11
N GLY A 23 -30.18 5.32 -15.50
CA GLY A 23 -31.05 6.25 -16.21
C GLY A 23 -30.30 7.29 -17.06
N ILE A 24 -29.09 7.68 -16.66
CA ILE A 24 -28.24 8.63 -17.41
C ILE A 24 -27.76 8.00 -18.74
N ALA A 25 -27.72 6.67 -18.84
CA ALA A 25 -27.30 5.98 -20.07
C ALA A 25 -28.31 6.06 -21.22
N LEU A 26 -29.57 6.39 -20.93
CA LEU A 26 -30.67 6.38 -21.90
C LEU A 26 -30.83 7.70 -22.66
N LEU A 27 -29.98 8.70 -22.38
CA LEU A 27 -30.02 9.97 -23.10
C LEU A 27 -29.62 9.76 -24.57
N PRO A 28 -30.45 10.18 -25.54
CA PRO A 28 -30.15 10.02 -26.96
C PRO A 28 -28.88 10.79 -27.32
N LYS A 29 -28.02 10.16 -28.12
CA LYS A 29 -26.78 10.77 -28.61
C LYS A 29 -26.58 10.49 -30.08
N THR A 30 -26.14 11.52 -30.78
CA THR A 30 -25.72 11.44 -32.17
C THR A 30 -24.24 11.03 -32.23
N ASN A 31 -23.95 9.98 -32.99
CA ASN A 31 -22.57 9.56 -33.24
C ASN A 31 -21.87 10.61 -34.12
N THR A 32 -20.69 11.02 -33.69
CA THR A 32 -19.86 12.02 -34.39
C THR A 32 -18.51 11.41 -34.70
N THR A 33 -18.07 11.46 -35.96
CA THR A 33 -16.71 11.01 -36.30
C THR A 33 -15.69 11.94 -35.65
N ARG A 34 -14.75 11.37 -34.90
CA ARG A 34 -13.71 12.11 -34.19
C ARG A 34 -12.35 11.87 -34.84
N HIS A 35 -11.72 12.94 -35.31
CA HIS A 35 -10.33 12.93 -35.76
C HIS A 35 -9.45 13.40 -34.61
N ILE A 36 -8.47 12.59 -34.23
CA ILE A 36 -7.65 12.82 -33.04
C ILE A 36 -6.19 12.68 -33.42
N ASP A 37 -5.41 13.71 -33.11
CA ASP A 37 -3.96 13.71 -33.27
C ASP A 37 -3.32 13.58 -31.89
N ILE A 38 -2.51 12.54 -31.72
CA ILE A 38 -1.75 12.30 -30.50
C ILE A 38 -0.27 12.45 -30.79
N ASN A 39 0.35 13.39 -30.10
CA ASN A 39 1.80 13.58 -30.06
C ASN A 39 2.35 12.93 -28.78
N ALA A 40 3.23 11.95 -28.95
CA ALA A 40 4.01 11.37 -27.87
C ALA A 40 5.33 12.12 -27.70
N ARG A 41 5.63 12.45 -26.45
CA ARG A 41 6.96 12.87 -25.98
C ARG A 41 7.35 12.03 -24.79
N ARG A 42 8.61 12.09 -24.37
CA ARG A 42 9.05 11.45 -23.12
C ARG A 42 8.07 11.74 -21.99
N PHE A 43 7.56 10.65 -21.42
CA PHE A 43 6.75 10.61 -20.20
C PHE A 43 5.32 11.16 -20.31
N GLY A 44 4.83 11.46 -21.51
CA GLY A 44 3.45 11.92 -21.69
C GLY A 44 2.95 11.97 -23.12
N TYR A 45 1.62 12.05 -23.23
CA TYR A 45 0.91 12.20 -24.49
C TYR A 45 0.20 13.56 -24.54
N ALA A 46 0.08 14.13 -25.73
CA ALA A 46 -0.69 15.34 -25.99
C ALA A 46 -1.70 15.06 -27.12
N PRO A 47 -3.03 15.14 -26.87
CA PRO A 47 -3.65 15.43 -25.58
C PRO A 47 -3.47 14.26 -24.57
N PRO A 48 -3.33 14.56 -23.27
CA PRO A 48 -3.20 13.52 -22.22
C PRO A 48 -4.53 12.78 -21.97
N ARG A 49 -5.65 13.40 -22.33
CA ARG A 49 -7.01 12.91 -22.09
C ARG A 49 -7.88 13.16 -23.31
N ILE A 50 -8.56 12.11 -23.75
CA ILE A 50 -9.46 12.10 -24.89
C ILE A 50 -10.86 11.77 -24.39
N ILE A 51 -11.86 12.50 -24.84
CA ILE A 51 -13.26 12.29 -24.45
C ILE A 51 -14.08 12.10 -25.72
N VAL A 52 -14.75 10.95 -25.83
CA VAL A 52 -15.64 10.59 -26.94
C VAL A 52 -16.95 10.01 -26.39
N ASN A 53 -17.95 9.82 -27.23
CA ASN A 53 -19.17 9.10 -26.86
C ASN A 53 -19.12 7.65 -27.33
N LYS A 54 -19.84 6.77 -26.62
CA LYS A 54 -20.04 5.40 -27.03
C LYS A 54 -20.70 5.40 -28.41
N GLY A 55 -20.10 4.72 -29.38
CA GLY A 55 -20.57 4.66 -30.76
C GLY A 55 -19.85 5.61 -31.73
N ASP A 56 -19.07 6.58 -31.23
CA ASP A 56 -18.30 7.49 -32.09
C ASP A 56 -17.24 6.69 -32.89
N PRO A 57 -17.19 6.85 -34.23
CA PRO A 57 -16.06 6.43 -35.03
C PRO A 57 -14.86 7.34 -34.73
N VAL A 58 -13.72 6.76 -34.37
CA VAL A 58 -12.49 7.48 -34.03
C VAL A 58 -11.42 7.19 -35.09
N SER A 59 -10.90 8.25 -35.70
CA SER A 59 -9.74 8.22 -36.59
C SER A 59 -8.55 8.83 -35.87
N LEU A 60 -7.61 7.99 -35.49
CA LEU A 60 -6.45 8.35 -34.68
C LEU A 60 -5.19 8.49 -35.54
N ARG A 61 -4.52 9.64 -35.46
CA ARG A 61 -3.16 9.85 -35.96
C ARG A 61 -2.21 9.92 -34.77
N PHE A 62 -1.10 9.19 -34.86
CA PHE A 62 -0.13 9.08 -33.78
C PHE A 62 1.25 9.48 -34.27
N TYR A 63 1.89 10.39 -33.56
CA TYR A 63 3.20 10.93 -33.89
C TYR A 63 4.12 10.86 -32.66
N SER A 64 5.42 10.86 -32.91
CA SER A 64 6.44 11.04 -31.87
C SER A 64 7.25 12.31 -32.16
N THR A 65 7.52 13.10 -31.13
CA THR A 65 8.31 14.34 -31.22
C THR A 65 9.77 14.19 -30.80
N ASP A 66 10.16 13.04 -30.23
CA ASP A 66 11.52 12.84 -29.71
C ASP A 66 12.10 11.45 -30.00
N VAL A 67 11.68 10.41 -29.29
CA VAL A 67 12.21 9.04 -29.38
C VAL A 67 11.17 8.08 -29.93
N THR A 68 11.52 6.81 -30.12
CA THR A 68 10.51 5.83 -30.52
C THR A 68 9.51 5.64 -29.38
N HIS A 69 8.22 5.78 -29.67
CA HIS A 69 7.13 5.57 -28.72
C HIS A 69 6.13 4.57 -29.22
N GLY A 70 5.56 3.83 -28.28
CA GLY A 70 4.41 2.98 -28.49
C GLY A 70 3.10 3.68 -28.12
N PHE A 71 2.01 3.16 -28.64
CA PHE A 71 0.64 3.49 -28.25
C PHE A 71 -0.19 2.22 -28.28
N GLN A 72 -0.46 1.65 -27.10
CA GLN A 72 -1.41 0.57 -26.94
C GLN A 72 -2.61 1.08 -26.17
N LEU A 73 -3.81 0.98 -26.76
CA LEU A 73 -5.06 1.35 -26.10
C LEU A 73 -5.71 0.13 -25.45
N ASP A 74 -5.87 0.16 -24.13
CA ASP A 74 -6.43 -0.96 -23.39
C ASP A 74 -7.79 -1.38 -23.90
N GLY A 75 -7.89 -2.66 -24.23
CA GLY A 75 -9.12 -3.30 -24.64
C GLY A 75 -9.57 -3.00 -26.06
N TYR A 76 -8.88 -2.13 -26.79
CA TYR A 76 -9.07 -1.97 -28.22
C TYR A 76 -7.91 -2.63 -28.95
N ALA A 77 -8.16 -3.16 -30.15
CA ALA A 77 -7.12 -3.74 -31.00
C ALA A 77 -6.27 -2.64 -31.68
N VAL A 78 -5.80 -1.66 -30.92
CA VAL A 78 -4.99 -0.53 -31.37
C VAL A 78 -3.64 -0.61 -30.66
N ASP A 79 -2.61 -0.93 -31.45
CA ASP A 79 -1.23 -0.99 -31.00
C ASP A 79 -0.33 -0.40 -32.09
N LEU A 80 0.27 0.74 -31.81
CA LEU A 80 1.03 1.56 -32.74
C LEU A 80 2.44 1.80 -32.23
N ILE A 81 3.39 1.97 -33.14
CA ILE A 81 4.73 2.49 -32.87
C ILE A 81 4.99 3.67 -33.80
N ALA A 82 5.50 4.77 -33.24
CA ALA A 82 5.97 5.92 -34.00
C ALA A 82 7.50 6.01 -33.91
N ARG A 83 8.18 5.97 -35.05
CA ARG A 83 9.65 6.08 -35.17
C ARG A 83 10.02 6.96 -36.37
N LYS A 84 10.86 7.98 -36.15
CA LYS A 84 11.37 8.88 -37.21
C LYS A 84 10.25 9.48 -38.11
N GLY A 85 9.16 9.94 -37.50
CA GLY A 85 8.02 10.52 -38.23
C GLY A 85 7.16 9.52 -39.01
N VAL A 86 7.42 8.21 -38.90
CA VAL A 86 6.63 7.15 -39.51
C VAL A 86 5.91 6.34 -38.44
N THR A 87 4.63 6.05 -38.69
CA THR A 87 3.78 5.30 -37.77
C THR A 87 3.49 3.91 -38.33
N PHE A 88 3.63 2.91 -37.46
CA PHE A 88 3.41 1.50 -37.75
C PHE A 88 2.31 0.96 -36.85
N GLN A 89 1.41 0.14 -37.38
CA GLN A 89 0.41 -0.59 -36.61
C GLN A 89 0.81 -2.06 -36.51
N ARG A 90 0.72 -2.63 -35.30
CA ARG A 90 0.93 -4.06 -35.08
C ARG A 90 -0.23 -4.86 -35.64
N LYS A 91 0.05 -5.85 -36.47
CA LYS A 91 -0.89 -6.88 -36.92
C LYS A 91 -0.42 -8.24 -36.44
N VAL A 92 -1.29 -8.93 -35.71
CA VAL A 92 -1.05 -10.30 -35.27
C VAL A 92 -1.79 -11.23 -36.22
N ARG A 93 -1.06 -12.11 -36.91
CA ARG A 93 -1.61 -13.12 -37.81
C ARG A 93 -1.31 -14.51 -37.27
N HIS A 94 -2.29 -15.42 -37.38
CA HIS A 94 -2.06 -16.83 -37.11
C HIS A 94 -1.28 -17.44 -38.27
N ALA A 95 -0.09 -17.97 -38.01
CA ALA A 95 0.64 -18.73 -39.01
C ALA A 95 0.11 -20.18 -39.07
N ALA A 96 0.29 -20.83 -40.22
CA ALA A 96 -0.22 -22.18 -40.51
C ALA A 96 0.24 -23.30 -39.55
N LYS A 97 1.22 -23.04 -38.67
CA LYS A 97 1.73 -23.99 -37.66
C LYS A 97 1.40 -23.62 -36.21
N GLY A 98 0.40 -22.76 -35.97
CA GLY A 98 -0.01 -22.34 -34.62
C GLY A 98 0.92 -21.30 -33.96
N HIS A 99 2.01 -20.91 -34.62
CA HIS A 99 2.84 -19.78 -34.19
C HIS A 99 2.17 -18.45 -34.56
N LEU A 100 2.19 -17.49 -33.64
CA LEU A 100 1.72 -16.12 -33.88
C LEU A 100 2.81 -15.37 -34.66
N LYS A 101 2.49 -14.91 -35.88
CA LYS A 101 3.36 -14.01 -36.64
C LYS A 101 2.96 -12.56 -36.36
N ILE A 102 3.93 -11.75 -35.96
CA ILE A 102 3.75 -10.32 -35.66
C ILE A 102 4.32 -9.54 -36.85
N ASP A 103 3.45 -8.84 -37.58
CA ASP A 103 3.82 -7.96 -38.68
C ASP A 103 3.58 -6.48 -38.29
N TRP A 104 4.41 -5.57 -38.80
CA TRP A 104 4.24 -4.12 -38.61
C TRP A 104 3.91 -3.46 -39.95
N GLN A 105 2.75 -2.82 -40.04
CA GLN A 105 2.31 -2.13 -41.26
C GLN A 105 2.41 -0.62 -41.10
N ARG A 106 3.02 0.08 -42.06
CA ARG A 106 3.03 1.55 -42.11
C ARG A 106 1.60 2.07 -42.32
N VAL A 107 1.15 2.98 -41.46
CA VAL A 107 -0.18 3.58 -41.49
C VAL A 107 -0.10 5.09 -41.26
N SER A 108 -0.99 5.86 -41.90
CA SER A 108 -1.14 7.30 -41.65
C SER A 108 -2.14 7.59 -40.52
N SER A 109 -3.13 6.71 -40.34
CA SER A 109 -4.12 6.77 -39.28
C SER A 109 -4.70 5.38 -39.00
N VAL A 110 -5.24 5.19 -37.80
CA VAL A 110 -5.98 3.97 -37.41
C VAL A 110 -7.41 4.34 -37.04
N ARG A 111 -8.37 3.58 -37.57
CA ARG A 111 -9.80 3.77 -37.28
C ARG A 111 -10.31 2.68 -36.35
N PHE A 112 -11.08 3.08 -35.35
CA PHE A 112 -11.81 2.16 -34.48
C PHE A 112 -13.12 2.82 -34.02
N VAL A 113 -14.07 2.02 -33.56
CA VAL A 113 -15.33 2.54 -32.98
C VAL A 113 -15.23 2.47 -31.47
N ALA A 114 -15.54 3.55 -30.77
CA ALA A 114 -15.59 3.59 -29.31
C ALA A 114 -16.85 2.84 -28.80
N ASN A 115 -16.87 1.52 -28.94
CA ASN A 115 -18.05 0.70 -28.68
C ASN A 115 -18.31 0.39 -27.20
N ARG A 116 -17.34 0.65 -26.32
CA ARG A 116 -17.45 0.36 -24.88
C ARG A 116 -17.33 1.63 -24.06
N ALA A 117 -18.29 1.84 -23.18
CA ALA A 117 -18.33 2.97 -22.26
C ALA A 117 -17.37 2.75 -21.07
N GLY A 118 -16.81 3.84 -20.55
CA GLY A 118 -15.89 3.81 -19.41
C GLY A 118 -14.59 4.54 -19.68
N LYS A 119 -13.64 4.36 -18.75
CA LYS A 119 -12.28 4.89 -18.85
C LYS A 119 -11.33 3.79 -19.28
N PHE A 120 -10.57 4.06 -20.34
CA PHE A 120 -9.54 3.19 -20.89
C PHE A 120 -8.21 3.92 -20.82
N ILE A 121 -7.13 3.19 -20.55
CA ILE A 121 -5.79 3.74 -20.49
C ILE A 121 -5.08 3.36 -21.79
N PHE A 122 -4.37 4.32 -22.37
CA PHE A 122 -3.38 4.02 -23.39
C PHE A 122 -1.96 4.21 -22.85
N ARG A 123 -1.04 3.33 -23.28
CA ARG A 123 0.32 3.22 -22.74
C ARG A 123 1.37 3.14 -23.82
N CYS A 124 2.61 3.47 -23.43
CA CYS A 124 3.76 3.26 -24.27
C CYS A 124 4.20 1.79 -24.16
N THR A 125 4.33 1.09 -25.29
CA THR A 125 4.85 -0.28 -25.37
C THR A 125 6.36 -0.34 -25.60
N GLU A 126 6.94 0.79 -26.02
CA GLU A 126 8.36 0.92 -26.35
C GLU A 126 9.13 1.57 -25.21
N THR A 127 10.26 0.98 -24.81
CA THR A 127 11.09 1.51 -23.72
C THR A 127 11.66 2.87 -24.11
N CYS A 128 10.99 3.94 -23.68
CA CYS A 128 11.22 5.32 -24.11
C CYS A 128 11.98 6.18 -23.10
N GLY A 129 12.50 5.59 -22.02
CA GLY A 129 13.24 6.25 -20.95
C GLY A 129 12.88 5.73 -19.55
N ASN A 130 13.42 6.37 -18.51
CA ASN A 130 13.31 5.88 -17.13
C ASN A 130 11.86 5.80 -16.60
N LEU A 131 11.01 6.78 -16.96
CA LEU A 131 9.60 6.78 -16.54
C LEU A 131 8.66 6.06 -17.53
N HIS A 132 9.18 5.24 -18.45
CA HIS A 132 8.37 4.51 -19.42
C HIS A 132 7.15 3.78 -18.81
N PRO A 133 7.26 3.04 -17.69
CA PRO A 133 6.11 2.34 -17.10
C PRO A 133 4.96 3.26 -16.66
N PHE A 134 5.25 4.55 -16.46
CA PHE A 134 4.29 5.57 -16.04
C PHE A 134 3.83 6.44 -17.21
N MET A 135 4.24 6.18 -18.44
CA MET A 135 3.78 6.91 -19.63
C MET A 135 2.39 6.43 -20.03
N THR A 136 1.38 7.10 -19.47
CA THR A 136 -0.04 6.78 -19.63
C THR A 136 -0.83 8.00 -20.14
N GLY A 137 -1.90 7.73 -20.88
CA GLY A 137 -2.96 8.68 -21.17
C GLY A 137 -4.33 8.03 -21.07
N GLU A 138 -5.39 8.84 -21.15
CA GLU A 138 -6.77 8.40 -20.86
C GLU A 138 -7.70 8.59 -22.05
N LEU A 139 -8.47 7.56 -22.39
CA LEU A 139 -9.64 7.63 -23.25
C LEU A 139 -10.91 7.45 -22.41
N ILE A 140 -11.80 8.43 -22.42
CA ILE A 140 -13.08 8.39 -21.72
C ILE A 140 -14.19 8.30 -22.75
N VAL A 141 -14.89 7.17 -22.74
CA VAL A 141 -16.05 6.91 -23.58
C VAL A 141 -17.31 7.12 -22.76
N ARG A 142 -18.03 8.20 -23.03
CA ARG A 142 -19.26 8.57 -22.31
C ARG A 142 -20.47 7.75 -22.78
N PRO A 143 -21.45 7.47 -21.90
CA PRO A 143 -21.50 7.83 -20.47
C PRO A 143 -20.63 6.90 -19.62
N ASN A 144 -19.85 7.45 -18.68
CA ASN A 144 -18.95 6.64 -17.84
C ASN A 144 -19.71 6.02 -16.65
N MET A 145 -20.49 4.99 -16.94
CA MET A 145 -21.43 4.36 -16.00
C MET A 145 -20.73 3.80 -14.77
N ALA A 146 -19.57 3.16 -14.95
CA ALA A 146 -18.82 2.59 -13.86
C ALA A 146 -18.45 3.65 -12.82
N TYR A 147 -17.93 4.80 -13.24
CA TYR A 147 -17.59 5.90 -12.32
C TYR A 147 -18.80 6.37 -11.51
N HIS A 148 -19.91 6.71 -12.17
CA HIS A 148 -21.11 7.19 -11.48
C HIS A 148 -21.73 6.13 -10.56
N PHE A 149 -21.68 4.86 -10.96
CA PHE A 149 -22.12 3.73 -10.15
C PHE A 149 -21.32 3.63 -8.85
N PHE A 150 -19.99 3.68 -8.90
CA PHE A 150 -19.16 3.58 -7.69
C PHE A 150 -19.29 4.81 -6.77
N ILE A 151 -19.52 6.01 -7.31
CA ILE A 151 -19.83 7.21 -6.51
C ILE A 151 -21.18 7.06 -5.80
N SER A 152 -22.21 6.59 -6.52
CA SER A 152 -23.53 6.34 -5.94
C SER A 152 -23.45 5.28 -4.83
N LEU A 153 -22.72 4.20 -5.08
CA LEU A 153 -22.52 3.10 -4.13
C LEU A 153 -21.71 3.55 -2.90
N SER A 154 -20.75 4.46 -3.03
CA SER A 154 -19.99 5.00 -1.89
C SER A 154 -20.88 5.84 -0.96
N ILE A 155 -21.77 6.66 -1.53
CA ILE A 155 -22.74 7.46 -0.78
C ILE A 155 -23.73 6.53 -0.07
N TRP A 156 -24.29 5.57 -0.80
CA TRP A 156 -25.20 4.56 -0.24
C TRP A 156 -24.54 3.80 0.91
N LEU A 157 -23.27 3.42 0.77
CA LEU A 157 -22.54 2.66 1.78
C LEU A 157 -22.36 3.45 3.08
N VAL A 158 -22.13 4.77 3.01
CA VAL A 158 -22.09 5.64 4.20
C VAL A 158 -23.47 5.68 4.86
N LEU A 159 -24.52 6.03 4.11
CA LEU A 159 -25.88 6.15 4.63
C LEU A 159 -26.40 4.82 5.21
N GLY A 160 -26.18 3.73 4.48
CA GLY A 160 -26.54 2.37 4.88
C GLY A 160 -25.80 1.93 6.14
N THR A 161 -24.51 2.29 6.30
CA THR A 161 -23.76 2.01 7.54
C THR A 161 -24.34 2.78 8.72
N PHE A 162 -24.71 4.05 8.54
CA PHE A 162 -25.34 4.88 9.58
C PHE A 162 -26.70 4.32 10.00
N MET A 163 -27.55 3.98 9.04
CA MET A 163 -28.86 3.35 9.28
C MET A 163 -28.69 2.01 10.00
N TRP A 164 -27.76 1.17 9.54
CA TRP A 164 -27.48 -0.11 10.16
C TRP A 164 -27.03 0.04 11.61
N VAL A 165 -26.10 0.95 11.90
CA VAL A 165 -25.64 1.20 13.28
C VAL A 165 -26.77 1.73 14.15
N ARG A 166 -27.64 2.61 13.62
CA ARG A 166 -28.80 3.16 14.34
C ARG A 166 -29.76 2.08 14.81
N PHE A 167 -30.10 1.12 13.95
CA PHE A 167 -31.18 0.15 14.20
C PHE A 167 -30.71 -1.27 14.55
N LYS A 168 -29.42 -1.57 14.49
CA LYS A 168 -28.89 -2.86 14.93
C LYS A 168 -29.08 -2.99 16.44
N ASN A 169 -29.85 -3.97 16.91
CA ASN A 169 -29.91 -4.28 18.34
C ASN A 169 -28.49 -4.45 18.89
N PRO A 170 -28.18 -3.94 20.09
CA PRO A 170 -26.89 -4.21 20.70
C PRO A 170 -26.78 -5.72 20.87
N ALA A 171 -26.12 -6.39 19.93
CA ALA A 171 -25.66 -7.73 20.16
C ALA A 171 -24.80 -7.63 21.42
N GLY A 172 -25.22 -8.35 22.47
CA GLY A 172 -24.47 -8.45 23.71
C GLY A 172 -23.00 -8.64 23.36
N SER A 173 -22.13 -7.92 24.07
CA SER A 173 -20.68 -7.90 23.90
C SER A 173 -20.14 -9.22 23.35
N ASN A 174 -20.11 -9.37 22.01
CA ASN A 174 -19.50 -10.52 21.38
C ASN A 174 -18.02 -10.26 21.59
N ARG A 175 -17.48 -10.90 22.64
CA ARG A 175 -16.04 -10.93 22.89
C ARG A 175 -15.40 -11.23 21.55
N ILE A 176 -14.42 -10.41 21.16
CA ILE A 176 -13.68 -10.62 19.92
C ILE A 176 -13.19 -12.07 19.97
N LYS A 177 -13.76 -12.95 19.13
CA LYS A 177 -13.36 -14.35 19.08
C LYS A 177 -11.94 -14.37 18.53
N ARG A 178 -10.99 -14.61 19.44
CA ARG A 178 -9.59 -14.86 19.11
C ARG A 178 -9.40 -16.35 19.03
N ILE A 179 -8.74 -16.81 17.97
CA ILE A 179 -8.40 -18.23 17.80
C ILE A 179 -6.89 -18.34 17.96
N ASN A 180 -6.44 -19.09 18.97
CA ASN A 180 -5.03 -19.36 19.20
C ASN A 180 -4.55 -20.41 18.18
N LEU A 181 -3.69 -19.99 17.25
CA LEU A 181 -3.16 -20.86 16.21
C LEU A 181 -2.16 -21.88 16.74
N LEU A 182 -1.42 -21.55 17.81
CA LEU A 182 -0.40 -22.44 18.37
C LEU A 182 -1.04 -23.63 19.10
N GLU A 183 -2.23 -23.42 19.66
CA GLU A 183 -3.03 -24.45 20.30
C GLU A 183 -3.78 -25.30 19.28
N LYS A 184 -4.39 -24.66 18.27
CA LYS A 184 -5.12 -25.36 17.21
C LYS A 184 -4.22 -26.19 16.29
N PHE A 185 -2.99 -25.71 16.04
CA PHE A 185 -2.04 -26.36 15.14
C PHE A 185 -0.70 -26.64 15.86
N PRO A 186 -0.57 -27.79 16.54
CA PRO A 186 0.66 -28.14 17.28
C PRO A 186 1.93 -28.18 16.43
N TRP A 187 1.81 -28.53 15.14
CA TRP A 187 2.94 -28.49 14.20
C TRP A 187 3.50 -27.06 14.02
N LEU A 188 2.62 -26.05 14.02
CA LEU A 188 3.00 -24.65 13.91
C LEU A 188 3.72 -24.19 15.18
N LYS A 189 3.23 -24.61 16.36
CA LYS A 189 3.93 -24.37 17.62
C LYS A 189 5.33 -24.98 17.62
N ARG A 190 5.46 -26.24 17.20
CA ARG A 190 6.78 -26.90 17.05
C ARG A 190 7.71 -26.12 16.12
N LEU A 191 7.20 -25.62 14.99
CA LEU A 191 7.98 -24.82 14.04
C LEU A 191 8.44 -23.48 14.65
N VAL A 192 7.53 -22.73 15.27
CA VAL A 192 7.82 -21.42 15.89
C VAL A 192 8.77 -21.54 17.07
N MET A 193 8.72 -22.64 17.81
CA MET A 193 9.61 -22.93 18.94
C MET A 193 11.04 -23.28 18.50
N ARG A 194 11.28 -23.61 17.23
CA ARG A 194 12.64 -23.86 16.74
C ARG A 194 13.48 -22.58 16.86
N ARG A 195 14.68 -22.70 17.42
CA ARG A 195 15.64 -21.59 17.55
C ARG A 195 15.94 -20.95 16.18
N SER A 196 16.11 -21.79 15.15
CA SER A 196 16.38 -21.38 13.77
C SER A 196 15.17 -20.81 13.01
N PHE A 197 13.97 -20.74 13.61
CA PHE A 197 12.76 -20.27 12.93
C PHE A 197 12.95 -18.91 12.24
N GLN A 198 13.43 -17.89 12.97
CA GLN A 198 13.67 -16.56 12.39
C GLN A 198 14.71 -16.60 11.27
N PHE A 199 15.81 -17.32 11.51
CA PHE A 199 16.92 -17.41 10.58
C PHE A 199 16.47 -17.99 9.23
N TRP A 200 15.65 -19.05 9.24
CA TRP A 200 15.13 -19.66 8.00
C TRP A 200 14.21 -18.74 7.19
N PHE A 201 13.49 -17.81 7.84
CA PHE A 201 12.69 -16.82 7.12
C PHE A 201 13.54 -15.63 6.64
N ILE A 202 14.59 -15.25 7.37
CA ILE A 202 15.46 -14.13 7.03
C ILE A 202 16.46 -14.52 5.93
N LEU A 203 17.06 -15.71 5.99
CA LEU A 203 18.18 -16.11 5.13
C LEU A 203 17.85 -16.06 3.63
N PRO A 204 16.73 -16.60 3.12
CA PRO A 204 16.42 -16.51 1.69
C PRO A 204 16.25 -15.06 1.24
N ASN A 205 15.55 -14.25 2.05
CA ASN A 205 15.37 -12.83 1.79
C ASN A 205 16.69 -12.07 1.83
N PHE A 206 17.61 -12.47 2.71
CA PHE A 206 18.94 -11.88 2.83
C PHE A 206 19.77 -12.12 1.56
N ILE A 207 19.81 -13.36 1.08
CA ILE A 207 20.52 -13.71 -0.17
C ILE A 207 19.93 -12.92 -1.35
N VAL A 208 18.61 -12.95 -1.51
CA VAL A 208 17.91 -12.24 -2.59
C VAL A 208 18.14 -10.72 -2.49
N PHE A 209 18.14 -10.16 -1.28
CA PHE A 209 18.38 -8.73 -1.08
C PHE A 209 19.81 -8.31 -1.48
N TYR A 210 20.83 -9.14 -1.19
CA TYR A 210 22.19 -8.88 -1.68
C TYR A 210 22.25 -8.97 -3.20
N LEU A 211 21.59 -9.95 -3.82
CA LEU A 211 21.48 -10.04 -5.28
C LEU A 211 20.80 -8.79 -5.88
N PHE A 212 19.83 -8.19 -5.21
CA PHE A 212 19.22 -6.93 -5.64
C PHE A 212 20.22 -5.76 -5.62
N ILE A 213 21.07 -5.68 -4.60
CA ILE A 213 22.13 -4.65 -4.55
C ILE A 213 23.12 -4.87 -5.69
N LEU A 214 23.59 -6.10 -5.90
CA LEU A 214 24.52 -6.44 -6.98
C LEU A 214 23.91 -6.12 -8.36
N SER A 215 22.69 -6.58 -8.63
CA SER A 215 21.97 -6.30 -9.88
C SER A 215 21.69 -4.81 -10.07
N SER A 216 21.49 -4.04 -9.00
CA SER A 216 21.29 -2.60 -9.11
C SER A 216 22.57 -1.79 -9.39
N LEU A 217 23.74 -2.32 -9.02
CA LEU A 217 25.04 -1.68 -9.24
C LEU A 217 25.64 -2.06 -10.61
N TRP A 218 25.53 -3.33 -10.99
CA TRP A 218 26.18 -3.88 -12.20
C TRP A 218 25.22 -4.39 -13.27
N GLY A 219 23.93 -4.54 -12.97
CA GLY A 219 22.94 -5.00 -13.94
C GLY A 219 22.41 -3.90 -14.85
N SER A 220 21.33 -4.19 -15.57
CA SER A 220 20.72 -3.24 -16.51
C SER A 220 20.37 -1.91 -15.82
N PRO A 221 20.74 -0.75 -16.40
CA PRO A 221 20.39 0.56 -15.86
C PRO A 221 18.91 0.91 -16.06
N VAL A 222 18.18 0.12 -16.86
CA VAL A 222 16.77 0.35 -17.20
C VAL A 222 15.88 -0.37 -16.19
N GLY A 223 15.03 0.38 -15.48
CA GLY A 223 14.22 -0.16 -14.37
C GLY A 223 13.31 -1.35 -14.73
N ASN A 224 12.71 -1.39 -15.93
CA ASN A 224 11.84 -2.50 -16.35
C ASN A 224 12.60 -3.79 -16.71
N ARG A 225 13.94 -3.74 -16.80
CA ARG A 225 14.83 -4.89 -17.03
C ARG A 225 15.66 -5.25 -15.81
N ASN A 226 15.52 -4.53 -14.71
CA ASN A 226 16.31 -4.75 -13.50
C ASN A 226 15.49 -5.47 -12.43
N ILE A 227 15.99 -6.60 -11.93
CA ILE A 227 15.27 -7.43 -10.96
C ILE A 227 14.97 -6.70 -9.66
N ALA A 228 15.89 -5.86 -9.18
CA ALA A 228 15.69 -5.15 -7.95
C ALA A 228 14.49 -4.21 -8.05
N ILE A 229 14.34 -3.51 -9.18
CA ILE A 229 13.23 -2.58 -9.37
C ILE A 229 11.90 -3.32 -9.48
N VAL A 230 11.83 -4.34 -10.33
CA VAL A 230 10.61 -5.12 -10.56
C VAL A 230 10.21 -5.87 -9.29
N PHE A 231 11.13 -6.57 -8.63
CA PHE A 231 10.79 -7.36 -7.44
C PHE A 231 10.53 -6.50 -6.22
N VAL A 232 11.32 -5.46 -5.94
CA VAL A 232 11.08 -4.61 -4.76
C VAL A 232 9.85 -3.76 -4.98
N TRP A 233 9.82 -2.94 -6.02
CA TRP A 233 8.83 -1.87 -6.13
C TRP A 233 7.51 -2.28 -6.76
N ILE A 234 7.47 -3.40 -7.49
CA ILE A 234 6.23 -3.96 -8.07
C ILE A 234 5.75 -5.15 -7.24
N LEU A 235 6.49 -6.26 -7.24
CA LEU A 235 6.02 -7.52 -6.65
C LEU A 235 5.94 -7.46 -5.12
N TRP A 236 7.05 -7.16 -4.46
CA TRP A 236 7.13 -7.10 -2.99
C TRP A 236 6.22 -6.02 -2.44
N TRP A 237 6.20 -4.83 -3.05
CA TRP A 237 5.32 -3.75 -2.61
C TRP A 237 3.84 -4.16 -2.67
N PHE A 238 3.41 -4.80 -3.77
CA PHE A 238 2.05 -5.30 -3.91
C PHE A 238 1.75 -6.37 -2.85
N ILE A 239 2.60 -7.39 -2.70
CA ILE A 239 2.44 -8.47 -1.70
C ILE A 239 2.38 -7.89 -0.29
N LEU A 240 3.26 -6.94 0.03
CA LEU A 240 3.30 -6.28 1.33
C LEU A 240 1.96 -5.60 1.64
N LYS A 241 1.42 -4.82 0.70
CA LYS A 241 0.20 -4.03 0.92
C LYS A 241 -1.09 -4.84 0.83
N ALA A 242 -1.20 -5.74 -0.16
CA ALA A 242 -2.41 -6.49 -0.43
C ALA A 242 -2.56 -7.74 0.44
N VAL A 243 -1.46 -8.36 0.85
CA VAL A 243 -1.47 -9.65 1.54
C VAL A 243 -0.89 -9.52 2.95
N MET A 244 0.38 -9.12 3.07
CA MET A 244 1.09 -9.21 4.35
C MET A 244 0.53 -8.25 5.40
N VAL A 245 0.17 -7.02 5.04
CA VAL A 245 -0.34 -6.03 6.00
C VAL A 245 -1.75 -6.39 6.51
N PRO A 246 -2.76 -6.66 5.65
CA PRO A 246 -4.09 -7.01 6.10
C PRO A 246 -4.13 -8.32 6.90
N LEU A 247 -3.37 -9.32 6.47
CA LEU A 247 -3.38 -10.65 7.10
C LEU A 247 -2.37 -10.75 8.24
N GLY A 248 -1.11 -10.46 7.96
CA GLY A 248 0.05 -10.68 8.83
C GLY A 248 0.52 -9.47 9.65
N GLY A 249 -0.02 -8.27 9.40
CA GLY A 249 0.39 -7.03 10.04
C GLY A 249 1.86 -6.72 9.82
N ARG A 250 2.68 -6.96 10.84
CA ARG A 250 4.14 -6.77 10.83
C ARG A 250 4.93 -8.03 10.47
N LEU A 251 4.31 -8.99 9.80
CA LEU A 251 4.98 -10.23 9.36
C LEU A 251 6.24 -9.96 8.53
N TRP A 252 6.28 -8.88 7.72
CA TRP A 252 7.51 -8.48 7.03
C TRP A 252 8.68 -8.19 7.99
N CYS A 253 8.41 -7.61 9.17
CA CYS A 253 9.44 -7.31 10.16
C CYS A 253 10.12 -8.56 10.76
N LEU A 254 9.47 -9.73 10.69
CA LEU A 254 10.05 -11.02 11.08
C LEU A 254 11.11 -11.47 10.07
N MET A 255 10.84 -11.32 8.77
CA MET A 255 11.68 -11.83 7.68
C MET A 255 12.54 -10.76 6.99
N CYS A 256 12.44 -9.50 7.43
CA CYS A 256 13.17 -8.38 6.86
C CYS A 256 14.70 -8.64 6.92
N PRO A 257 15.41 -8.55 5.78
CA PRO A 257 16.84 -8.87 5.73
C PRO A 257 17.73 -7.74 6.26
N LEU A 258 17.23 -6.50 6.27
CA LEU A 258 17.98 -5.31 6.67
C LEU A 258 18.61 -5.40 8.07
N PRO A 259 17.90 -5.79 9.15
CA PRO A 259 18.52 -5.91 10.47
C PRO A 259 19.45 -7.12 10.60
N ALA A 260 19.49 -8.06 9.64
CA ALA A 260 20.14 -9.36 9.84
C ALA A 260 21.65 -9.27 10.08
N PRO A 261 22.46 -8.54 9.26
CA PRO A 261 23.89 -8.37 9.55
C PRO A 261 24.16 -7.77 10.91
N ALA A 262 23.42 -6.70 11.23
CA ALA A 262 23.55 -5.98 12.47
C ALA A 262 23.21 -6.87 13.68
N GLU A 263 22.18 -7.70 13.58
CA GLU A 263 21.81 -8.64 14.64
C GLU A 263 22.79 -9.79 14.78
N TRP A 264 23.24 -10.39 13.69
CA TRP A 264 24.19 -11.51 13.74
C TRP A 264 25.54 -11.10 14.33
N ILE A 265 26.04 -9.92 13.93
CA ILE A 265 27.26 -9.33 14.48
C ILE A 265 27.05 -8.97 15.97
N SER A 266 25.93 -8.31 16.28
CA SER A 266 25.64 -7.89 17.66
C SER A 266 25.46 -9.08 18.60
N ARG A 267 24.79 -10.16 18.15
CA ARG A 267 24.55 -11.38 18.94
C ARG A 267 25.73 -12.36 18.94
N LYS A 268 26.71 -12.18 18.04
CA LYS A 268 27.79 -13.14 17.74
C LYS A 268 27.28 -14.55 17.46
N SER A 269 26.08 -14.66 16.91
CA SER A 269 25.45 -15.93 16.58
C SER A 269 24.35 -15.74 15.55
N LEU A 270 24.18 -16.76 14.70
CA LEU A 270 23.11 -16.81 13.72
C LEU A 270 21.81 -17.35 14.34
N THR A 271 21.90 -18.37 15.19
CA THR A 271 20.74 -19.10 15.73
C THR A 271 20.85 -19.45 17.21
N ALA A 272 22.05 -19.49 17.79
CA ALA A 272 22.23 -19.86 19.19
C ALA A 272 21.84 -18.70 20.12
N VAL A 273 21.49 -19.05 21.35
CA VAL A 273 21.12 -18.10 22.42
C VAL A 273 22.17 -18.22 23.51
N HIS A 274 22.87 -17.12 23.78
CA HIS A 274 23.85 -17.05 24.87
C HIS A 274 23.17 -16.47 26.12
N TYR A 275 22.79 -17.35 27.05
CA TYR A 275 22.10 -16.96 28.28
C TYR A 275 23.07 -16.61 29.41
N LEU A 276 22.81 -15.49 30.08
CA LEU A 276 23.51 -15.05 31.27
C LEU A 276 22.62 -15.22 32.49
N LYS A 277 23.13 -15.88 33.53
CA LYS A 277 22.39 -16.02 34.81
C LYS A 277 22.15 -14.65 35.46
N THR A 278 23.17 -13.79 35.48
CA THR A 278 23.07 -12.42 36.00
C THR A 278 22.72 -11.45 34.87
N PRO A 279 21.62 -10.69 34.98
CA PRO A 279 21.21 -9.79 33.91
C PRO A 279 22.09 -8.54 33.84
N ILE A 280 22.52 -8.17 32.64
CA ILE A 280 23.24 -6.92 32.38
C ILE A 280 22.23 -5.92 31.84
N ARG A 281 22.07 -4.77 32.51
CA ARG A 281 21.08 -3.73 32.12
C ARG A 281 19.66 -4.28 31.90
N ARG A 282 19.23 -5.24 32.74
CA ARG A 282 17.92 -5.93 32.71
C ARG A 282 17.73 -6.96 31.58
N LEU A 283 18.79 -7.36 30.89
CA LEU A 283 18.76 -8.38 29.85
C LEU A 283 19.66 -9.57 30.24
N HIS A 284 19.18 -10.79 30.01
CA HIS A 284 19.94 -12.01 30.23
C HIS A 284 20.85 -12.39 29.05
N HIS A 285 21.21 -11.41 28.22
CA HIS A 285 22.04 -11.62 27.05
C HIS A 285 23.03 -10.47 26.88
N ARG A 286 24.22 -10.80 26.34
CA ARG A 286 25.22 -9.80 25.95
C ARG A 286 25.15 -9.58 24.44
N TYR A 287 25.16 -8.31 24.07
CA TYR A 287 25.26 -7.85 22.70
C TYR A 287 26.58 -7.08 22.53
N LEU A 288 27.19 -7.16 21.36
CA LEU A 288 28.37 -6.38 20.99
C LEU A 288 28.02 -4.88 20.90
N GLY A 289 28.96 -4.00 21.24
CA GLY A 289 28.79 -2.54 21.16
C GLY A 289 28.50 -1.86 22.50
N PHE A 290 28.16 -0.57 22.45
CA PHE A 290 27.97 0.29 23.64
C PHE A 290 26.65 0.04 24.39
N GLN A 291 25.66 -0.53 23.69
CA GLN A 291 24.36 -0.92 24.24
C GLN A 291 23.62 0.21 24.98
N LYS A 292 23.72 1.45 24.47
CA LYS A 292 23.05 2.62 25.04
C LYS A 292 21.54 2.56 24.83
N ASP A 293 20.81 3.26 25.68
CA ASP A 293 19.38 3.45 25.51
C ASP A 293 19.08 4.54 24.47
N TRP A 294 18.05 4.32 23.65
CA TRP A 294 17.55 5.36 22.77
C TRP A 294 17.00 6.55 23.59
N PRO A 295 17.38 7.81 23.28
CA PRO A 295 16.98 8.97 24.08
C PRO A 295 15.47 9.11 24.20
N LYS A 296 14.98 9.44 25.40
CA LYS A 296 13.54 9.50 25.70
C LYS A 296 12.76 10.46 24.79
N LYS A 297 13.35 11.60 24.43
CA LYS A 297 12.74 12.63 23.56
C LYS A 297 12.40 12.12 22.15
N PHE A 298 13.15 11.12 21.65
CA PHE A 298 12.98 10.56 20.32
C PHE A 298 12.24 9.21 20.32
N ARG A 299 11.56 8.84 21.42
CA ARG A 299 10.76 7.60 21.51
C ARG A 299 9.34 7.78 20.93
N ASN A 300 9.26 8.29 19.71
CA ASN A 300 8.03 8.46 18.94
C ASN A 300 8.32 8.15 17.45
N ILE A 301 7.30 8.17 16.60
CA ILE A 301 7.48 7.84 15.17
C ILE A 301 7.68 9.07 14.26
N TRP A 302 7.90 10.26 14.82
CA TRP A 302 8.10 11.47 14.00
C TRP A 302 9.30 11.37 13.07
N ILE A 303 10.41 10.80 13.54
CA ILE A 303 11.60 10.58 12.72
C ILE A 303 11.26 9.63 11.56
N GLN A 304 10.50 8.56 11.80
CA GLN A 304 10.03 7.66 10.73
C GLN A 304 9.16 8.40 9.71
N ASN A 305 8.26 9.29 10.17
CA ASN A 305 7.39 10.07 9.30
C ASN A 305 8.20 11.02 8.40
N ILE A 306 9.16 11.75 8.95
CA ILE A 306 10.02 12.66 8.19
C ILE A 306 10.93 11.89 7.22
N LEU A 307 11.55 10.80 7.65
CA LEU A 307 12.36 9.96 6.77
C LEU A 307 11.51 9.30 5.68
N PHE A 308 10.26 8.94 5.96
CA PHE A 308 9.33 8.45 4.95
C PHE A 308 8.98 9.52 3.93
N LEU A 309 8.65 10.74 4.36
CA LEU A 309 8.41 11.88 3.47
C LEU A 309 9.65 12.21 2.62
N ALA A 310 10.84 12.17 3.19
CA ALA A 310 12.08 12.36 2.46
C ALA A 310 12.29 11.25 1.41
N LEU A 311 12.08 9.99 1.78
CA LEU A 311 12.22 8.85 0.86
C LEU A 311 11.25 8.96 -0.34
N ILE A 312 9.97 9.26 -0.09
CA ILE A 312 8.97 9.37 -1.16
C ILE A 312 9.13 10.62 -2.01
N SER A 313 9.79 11.66 -1.51
CA SER A 313 10.09 12.88 -2.27
C SER A 313 10.93 12.55 -3.50
N PHE A 314 11.76 11.50 -3.39
CA PHE A 314 12.55 10.93 -4.47
C PHE A 314 11.96 9.62 -5.01
N GLY A 315 10.68 9.32 -4.71
CA GLY A 315 10.03 8.06 -5.03
C GLY A 315 10.12 7.69 -6.51
N MET A 316 9.88 8.64 -7.41
CA MET A 316 10.02 8.43 -8.87
C MET A 316 11.44 8.02 -9.26
N ILE A 317 12.45 8.60 -8.63
CA ILE A 317 13.86 8.30 -8.90
C ILE A 317 14.20 6.91 -8.37
N LEU A 318 13.75 6.58 -7.16
CA LEU A 318 14.00 5.29 -6.52
C LEU A 318 13.39 4.13 -7.32
N ILE A 319 12.15 4.27 -7.78
CA ILE A 319 11.46 3.18 -8.50
C ILE A 319 11.86 3.05 -9.97
N THR A 320 12.58 4.02 -10.54
CA THR A 320 12.98 3.97 -11.96
C THR A 320 14.46 3.77 -12.17
N ARG A 321 15.30 4.09 -11.18
CA ARG A 321 16.76 4.02 -11.29
C ARG A 321 17.34 2.99 -10.31
N PRO A 322 17.86 1.86 -10.78
CA PRO A 322 18.43 0.82 -9.93
C PRO A 322 19.53 1.34 -9.00
N LEU A 323 20.45 2.16 -9.51
CA LEU A 323 21.54 2.73 -8.72
C LEU A 323 21.04 3.55 -7.51
N ALA A 324 19.96 4.32 -7.67
CA ALA A 324 19.39 5.09 -6.56
C ALA A 324 18.81 4.17 -5.49
N THR A 325 18.16 3.07 -5.88
CA THR A 325 17.71 2.02 -4.96
C THR A 325 18.89 1.37 -4.23
N ALA A 326 19.97 1.02 -4.93
CA ALA A 326 21.17 0.44 -4.33
C ALA A 326 21.78 1.34 -3.25
N ILE A 327 21.96 2.62 -3.56
CA ILE A 327 22.53 3.61 -2.64
C ILE A 327 21.67 3.70 -1.38
N VAL A 328 20.35 3.80 -1.52
CA VAL A 328 19.44 3.83 -0.36
C VAL A 328 19.54 2.55 0.47
N PHE A 329 19.60 1.39 -0.16
CA PHE A 329 19.76 0.12 0.56
C PHE A 329 21.09 0.03 1.32
N ILE A 330 22.19 0.48 0.72
CA ILE A 330 23.51 0.53 1.37
C ILE A 330 23.49 1.50 2.56
N ILE A 331 22.90 2.69 2.40
CA ILE A 331 22.75 3.67 3.48
C ILE A 331 21.93 3.09 4.64
N ILE A 332 20.82 2.40 4.33
CA ILE A 332 19.97 1.76 5.34
C ILE A 332 20.74 0.63 6.05
N LEU A 333 21.44 -0.24 5.32
CA LEU A 333 22.27 -1.31 5.91
C LEU A 333 23.34 -0.73 6.84
N ALA A 334 24.09 0.27 6.38
CA ALA A 334 25.11 0.95 7.18
C ALA A 334 24.49 1.58 8.44
N GLY A 335 23.36 2.28 8.29
CA GLY A 335 22.62 2.87 9.41
C GLY A 335 22.13 1.85 10.42
N THR A 336 21.64 0.68 9.96
CA THR A 336 21.22 -0.40 10.87
C THR A 336 22.39 -0.98 11.66
N LEU A 337 23.55 -1.17 11.02
CA LEU A 337 24.76 -1.69 11.64
C LEU A 337 25.31 -0.72 12.69
N ILE A 338 25.48 0.56 12.32
CA ILE A 338 25.96 1.61 13.22
C ILE A 338 25.05 1.72 14.45
N LEU A 339 23.73 1.76 14.25
CA LEU A 339 22.79 1.89 15.36
C LEU A 339 22.75 0.66 16.26
N ALA A 340 22.93 -0.55 15.73
CA ALA A 340 23.01 -1.77 16.54
C ALA A 340 24.29 -1.84 17.39
N MET A 341 25.38 -1.21 16.93
CA MET A 341 26.63 -1.10 17.69
C MET A 341 26.55 -0.01 18.78
N LEU A 342 25.79 1.06 18.56
CA LEU A 342 25.63 2.15 19.53
C LEU A 342 24.54 1.86 20.57
N PHE A 343 23.39 1.35 20.12
CA PHE A 343 22.18 1.22 20.93
C PHE A 343 21.69 -0.23 21.02
N ARG A 344 21.00 -0.54 22.12
CA ARG A 344 20.36 -1.84 22.32
C ARG A 344 19.01 -1.94 21.60
N HIS A 345 18.56 -3.17 21.33
CA HIS A 345 17.33 -3.50 20.60
C HIS A 345 17.36 -3.05 19.11
N ARG A 346 16.30 -3.34 18.35
CA ARG A 346 16.19 -2.92 16.95
C ARG A 346 15.80 -1.44 16.83
N VAL A 347 16.66 -0.52 17.27
CA VAL A 347 16.40 0.94 17.27
C VAL A 347 16.03 1.45 15.88
N PHE A 348 16.78 1.07 14.85
CA PHE A 348 16.46 1.45 13.48
C PHE A 348 15.02 1.05 13.13
N CYS A 349 14.63 -0.19 13.41
CA CYS A 349 13.29 -0.69 13.08
C CYS A 349 12.18 0.02 13.88
N MET A 350 12.46 0.40 15.12
CA MET A 350 11.47 1.04 16.01
C MET A 350 11.28 2.53 15.73
N TYR A 351 12.34 3.26 15.37
CA TYR A 351 12.30 4.74 15.36
C TYR A 351 12.77 5.40 14.06
N LEU A 352 13.46 4.69 13.15
CA LEU A 352 13.98 5.30 11.91
C LEU A 352 13.43 4.66 10.64
N CYS A 353 13.10 3.37 10.66
CA CYS A 353 12.66 2.64 9.48
C CYS A 353 11.40 3.28 8.88
N PRO A 354 11.48 3.88 7.67
CA PRO A 354 10.33 4.57 7.08
C PRO A 354 9.15 3.64 6.85
N VAL A 355 9.45 2.42 6.41
CA VAL A 355 8.46 1.35 6.18
C VAL A 355 7.87 0.86 7.50
N GLY A 356 8.69 0.76 8.56
CA GLY A 356 8.27 0.30 9.88
C GLY A 356 7.18 1.18 10.52
N GLY A 357 7.23 2.50 10.29
CA GLY A 357 6.23 3.45 10.80
C GLY A 357 4.82 3.11 10.33
N PHE A 358 4.59 3.10 9.00
CA PHE A 358 3.27 2.80 8.45
C PHE A 358 2.86 1.33 8.65
N LEU A 359 3.81 0.38 8.63
CA LEU A 359 3.51 -1.01 8.96
C LEU A 359 3.00 -1.14 10.41
N GLY A 360 3.46 -0.25 11.31
CA GLY A 360 2.94 -0.15 12.67
C GLY A 360 1.52 0.38 12.74
N ALA A 361 1.23 1.48 12.06
CA ALA A 361 -0.12 2.03 12.04
C ALA A 361 -1.12 1.03 11.41
N TYR A 362 -0.75 0.40 10.30
CA TYR A 362 -1.65 -0.51 9.59
C TYR A 362 -1.79 -1.89 10.27
N SER A 363 -0.83 -2.33 11.09
CA SER A 363 -0.98 -3.58 11.85
C SER A 363 -2.09 -3.53 12.92
N MET A 364 -2.60 -2.33 13.25
CA MET A 364 -3.83 -2.18 14.03
C MET A 364 -5.04 -2.85 13.37
N ALA A 365 -5.03 -2.90 12.04
CA ALA A 365 -6.08 -3.51 11.25
C ALA A 365 -5.82 -5.00 10.94
N SER A 366 -4.63 -5.52 11.18
CA SER A 366 -4.26 -6.89 10.78
C SER A 366 -5.07 -7.97 11.48
N MET A 367 -5.19 -9.12 10.80
CA MET A 367 -5.89 -10.29 11.31
C MET A 367 -5.04 -11.18 12.23
N THR A 368 -3.72 -10.99 12.29
CA THR A 368 -2.85 -11.71 13.24
C THR A 368 -2.35 -10.82 14.38
N GLU A 369 -2.14 -11.41 15.56
CA GLU A 369 -1.51 -10.77 16.71
C GLU A 369 -0.78 -11.76 17.61
N VAL A 370 0.26 -11.32 18.30
CA VAL A 370 0.84 -12.05 19.45
C VAL A 370 0.30 -11.43 20.73
N ARG A 371 -0.21 -12.23 21.66
CA ARG A 371 -0.76 -11.76 22.95
C ARG A 371 -0.51 -12.79 24.05
N SER A 372 -0.71 -12.38 25.30
CA SER A 372 -0.76 -13.33 26.41
C SER A 372 -2.03 -14.18 26.29
N VAL A 373 -1.92 -15.47 26.64
CA VAL A 373 -3.08 -16.37 26.69
C VAL A 373 -3.95 -16.01 27.88
N ASP A 374 -3.34 -15.92 29.08
CA ASP A 374 -3.98 -15.41 30.29
C ASP A 374 -3.16 -14.24 30.90
N PRO A 375 -3.70 -13.01 30.92
CA PRO A 375 -3.07 -11.88 31.62
C PRO A 375 -2.78 -12.14 33.10
N LYS A 376 -3.59 -12.94 33.81
CA LYS A 376 -3.38 -13.24 35.24
C LYS A 376 -2.13 -14.06 35.47
N VAL A 377 -1.87 -15.07 34.63
CA VAL A 377 -0.61 -15.83 34.65
C VAL A 377 0.56 -14.88 34.46
N CYS A 378 0.46 -13.97 33.47
CA CYS A 378 1.47 -12.93 33.23
C CYS A 378 1.67 -11.98 34.40
N ILE A 379 0.71 -11.77 35.31
CA ILE A 379 0.91 -10.91 36.49
C ILE A 379 1.66 -11.68 37.59
N LYS A 380 1.28 -12.94 37.83
CA LYS A 380 1.76 -13.76 38.96
C LYS A 380 3.25 -14.09 38.94
N HIS A 381 3.82 -14.45 37.78
CA HIS A 381 5.20 -14.96 37.71
C HIS A 381 6.25 -13.82 37.64
N LYS A 382 7.45 -13.95 38.22
CA LYS A 382 8.43 -12.84 38.32
C LYS A 382 9.52 -12.80 37.24
N GLU A 383 9.76 -13.91 36.56
CA GLU A 383 10.92 -14.09 35.66
C GLU A 383 10.86 -13.19 34.42
N LYS A 384 9.65 -12.97 33.88
CA LYS A 384 9.36 -12.14 32.69
C LYS A 384 10.34 -12.33 31.52
N SER A 385 10.85 -13.55 31.32
CA SER A 385 11.86 -13.89 30.30
C SER A 385 11.42 -13.59 28.86
N CYS A 386 10.11 -13.47 28.59
CA CYS A 386 9.60 -12.97 27.31
C CYS A 386 10.00 -11.52 26.99
N TYR A 387 10.37 -10.73 28.00
CA TYR A 387 10.88 -9.36 27.88
C TYR A 387 12.39 -9.30 28.10
N SER A 388 12.91 -9.94 29.16
CA SER A 388 14.32 -9.88 29.57
C SER A 388 15.24 -10.89 28.88
N GLY A 389 14.69 -11.92 28.23
CA GLY A 389 15.42 -13.03 27.64
C GLY A 389 15.40 -14.30 28.50
N GLY A 390 15.54 -15.46 27.87
CA GLY A 390 15.57 -16.77 28.52
C GLY A 390 16.60 -17.71 27.90
N PRO A 391 16.75 -18.95 28.40
CA PRO A 391 17.69 -19.92 27.86
C PRO A 391 17.32 -20.37 26.43
N GLU A 392 16.02 -20.44 26.12
CA GLU A 392 15.52 -20.94 24.84
C GLU A 392 15.27 -19.85 23.78
N GLY A 393 15.33 -18.57 24.16
CA GLY A 393 15.02 -17.47 23.26
C GLY A 393 15.54 -16.13 23.74
N TRP A 394 15.71 -15.21 22.80
CA TRP A 394 16.21 -13.88 23.07
C TRP A 394 15.17 -13.00 23.78
N ALA A 395 15.66 -11.90 24.36
CA ALA A 395 14.82 -10.81 24.86
C ALA A 395 13.99 -10.17 23.73
N CYS A 396 12.91 -9.48 24.09
CA CYS A 396 12.07 -8.81 23.09
C CYS A 396 12.88 -7.72 22.34
N SER A 397 13.18 -7.98 21.05
CA SER A 397 13.96 -7.06 20.21
C SER A 397 13.25 -5.73 19.90
N TRP A 398 11.95 -5.65 20.21
CA TRP A 398 11.07 -4.49 20.00
C TRP A 398 10.67 -3.80 21.31
N ASN A 399 11.29 -4.19 22.43
CA ASN A 399 11.07 -3.60 23.74
C ASN A 399 9.58 -3.59 24.16
N GLN A 400 8.85 -4.69 23.85
CA GLN A 400 7.45 -4.88 24.21
C GLN A 400 7.30 -5.94 25.29
N TYR A 401 6.43 -5.67 26.26
CA TYR A 401 6.04 -6.64 27.27
C TYR A 401 4.67 -7.23 26.91
N VAL A 402 4.61 -8.53 26.69
CA VAL A 402 3.37 -9.20 26.23
C VAL A 402 2.21 -9.01 27.22
N GLY A 403 2.50 -8.97 28.53
CA GLY A 403 1.47 -8.87 29.56
C GLY A 403 0.69 -7.55 29.59
N ASN A 404 1.19 -6.47 28.98
CA ASN A 404 0.49 -5.19 28.87
C ASN A 404 0.19 -4.77 27.42
N MET A 405 0.45 -5.65 26.47
CA MET A 405 0.36 -5.33 25.05
C MET A 405 -1.11 -5.33 24.59
N SER A 406 -1.63 -4.16 24.27
CA SER A 406 -3.00 -3.98 23.77
C SER A 406 -3.08 -3.73 22.27
N ARG A 407 -1.96 -3.40 21.61
CA ARG A 407 -1.91 -2.96 20.21
C ARG A 407 -0.73 -3.58 19.45
N ASN A 408 -0.92 -3.83 18.16
CA ASN A 408 0.12 -4.40 17.29
C ASN A 408 1.20 -3.40 16.83
N ASN A 409 1.00 -2.09 17.00
CA ASN A 409 1.82 -1.04 16.38
C ASN A 409 3.30 -1.10 16.71
N TYR A 410 3.67 -1.70 17.84
CA TYR A 410 5.06 -1.75 18.30
C TYR A 410 5.61 -3.18 18.39
N CYS A 411 4.80 -4.20 18.09
CA CYS A 411 5.26 -5.58 18.04
C CYS A 411 5.77 -5.91 16.63
N GLY A 412 7.02 -6.33 16.48
CA GLY A 412 7.56 -6.77 15.18
C GLY A 412 7.28 -8.22 14.80
N LEU A 413 6.40 -8.91 15.56
CA LEU A 413 6.03 -10.31 15.32
C LEU A 413 7.23 -11.28 15.21
N CYS A 414 8.32 -11.00 15.94
CA CYS A 414 9.55 -11.80 15.84
C CYS A 414 9.45 -13.17 16.56
N THR A 415 8.41 -13.43 17.34
CA THR A 415 8.16 -14.71 18.04
C THR A 415 9.15 -15.13 19.14
N GLU A 416 10.20 -14.37 19.44
CA GLU A 416 11.13 -14.71 20.56
C GLU A 416 10.41 -14.81 21.91
N CYS A 417 9.40 -13.96 22.14
CA CYS A 417 8.63 -14.00 23.38
C CYS A 417 7.86 -15.33 23.59
N ILE A 418 7.55 -16.07 22.52
CA ILE A 418 6.92 -17.39 22.59
C ILE A 418 7.94 -18.41 23.09
N LYS A 419 9.17 -18.38 22.55
CA LYS A 419 10.27 -19.27 22.94
C LYS A 419 10.76 -19.02 24.37
N SER A 420 10.82 -17.74 24.76
CA SER A 420 11.40 -17.33 26.04
C SER A 420 10.41 -17.41 27.21
N CYS A 421 9.12 -17.71 27.00
CA CYS A 421 8.14 -17.70 28.09
C CYS A 421 8.19 -19.01 28.91
N PRO A 422 8.55 -18.98 30.21
CA PRO A 422 8.65 -20.19 31.03
C PRO A 422 7.28 -20.80 31.40
N LYS A 423 6.20 -20.06 31.18
CA LYS A 423 4.82 -20.48 31.51
C LYS A 423 4.00 -20.83 30.27
N ASP A 424 4.62 -20.85 29.08
CA ASP A 424 3.93 -21.12 27.80
C ASP A 424 2.67 -20.25 27.59
N ASN A 425 2.71 -19.01 28.10
CA ASN A 425 1.54 -18.12 28.19
C ASN A 425 1.49 -17.07 27.07
N VAL A 426 2.16 -17.33 25.94
CA VAL A 426 2.20 -16.42 24.79
C VAL A 426 1.69 -17.14 23.56
N GLY A 427 0.60 -16.62 22.97
CA GLY A 427 -0.07 -17.20 21.82
C GLY A 427 0.06 -16.35 20.56
N LEU A 428 -0.08 -17.00 19.40
CA LEU A 428 -0.30 -16.35 18.11
C LEU A 428 -1.79 -16.49 17.76
N PHE A 429 -2.50 -15.37 17.66
CA PHE A 429 -3.96 -15.35 17.50
C PHE A 429 -4.37 -14.84 16.12
N ILE A 430 -5.43 -15.44 15.57
CA ILE A 430 -6.25 -14.81 14.53
C ILE A 430 -7.37 -14.00 15.19
N ARG A 431 -7.58 -12.79 14.71
CA ARG A 431 -8.58 -11.82 15.14
C ARG A 431 -9.30 -11.21 13.94
N PRO A 432 -10.52 -10.67 14.12
CA PRO A 432 -11.19 -9.88 13.10
C PRO A 432 -10.36 -8.65 12.69
N PHE A 433 -10.39 -8.30 11.41
CA PHE A 433 -9.74 -7.10 10.84
C PHE A 433 -10.09 -5.83 11.64
N GLY A 434 -9.14 -4.97 12.00
CA GLY A 434 -9.47 -3.73 12.71
C GLY A 434 -9.91 -3.92 14.18
N SER A 435 -9.20 -4.79 14.90
CA SER A 435 -9.48 -5.04 16.33
C SER A 435 -8.82 -4.01 17.26
N ASP A 436 -7.64 -3.48 16.92
CA ASP A 436 -7.01 -2.37 17.67
C ASP A 436 -7.56 -1.06 17.11
N ARG A 437 -8.27 -0.25 17.92
CA ARG A 437 -9.06 0.90 17.41
C ARG A 437 -8.68 2.25 18.01
N LYS A 438 -7.56 2.33 18.72
CA LYS A 438 -7.13 3.53 19.46
C LYS A 438 -5.70 3.93 19.11
N LEU A 439 -5.56 5.10 18.50
CA LEU A 439 -4.27 5.76 18.29
C LEU A 439 -3.77 6.37 19.61
N LYS A 440 -2.46 6.36 19.84
CA LYS A 440 -1.83 6.83 21.09
C LYS A 440 -1.50 8.31 21.06
N GLY A 441 -1.08 8.81 19.90
CA GLY A 441 -0.55 10.16 19.75
C GLY A 441 -0.69 10.70 18.34
N TYR A 442 -0.40 11.99 18.21
CA TYR A 442 -0.44 12.69 16.94
C TYR A 442 0.61 12.17 15.96
N ASP A 443 1.72 11.62 16.42
CA ASP A 443 2.72 10.96 15.58
C ASP A 443 2.13 9.78 14.78
N GLU A 444 1.32 8.93 15.43
CA GLU A 444 0.58 7.84 14.77
C GLU A 444 -0.52 8.37 13.85
N MET A 445 -1.23 9.44 14.24
CA MET A 445 -2.27 10.07 13.41
C MET A 445 -1.68 10.66 12.13
N PHE A 446 -0.60 11.44 12.24
CA PHE A 446 0.09 12.04 11.10
C PHE A 446 0.63 10.98 10.16
N ASN A 447 1.12 9.85 10.69
CA ASN A 447 1.54 8.75 9.83
C ASN A 447 0.40 8.25 8.92
N VAL A 448 -0.80 8.05 9.47
CA VAL A 448 -1.97 7.62 8.68
C VAL A 448 -2.36 8.68 7.64
N MET A 449 -2.32 9.97 8.01
CA MET A 449 -2.61 11.07 7.08
C MET A 449 -1.59 11.19 5.96
N ILE A 450 -0.29 11.11 6.29
CA ILE A 450 0.81 11.08 5.33
C ILE A 450 0.56 9.94 4.34
N MET A 451 0.25 8.73 4.83
CA MET A 451 -0.01 7.60 3.96
C MET A 451 -1.20 7.80 3.01
N LEU A 452 -2.27 8.48 3.45
CA LEU A 452 -3.40 8.82 2.60
C LEU A 452 -3.02 9.86 1.53
N VAL A 453 -2.37 10.95 1.94
CA VAL A 453 -1.90 12.01 1.03
C VAL A 453 -0.97 11.45 -0.04
N VAL A 454 -0.05 10.58 0.35
CA VAL A 454 0.93 9.98 -0.55
C VAL A 454 0.27 9.00 -1.52
N ALA A 455 -0.75 8.25 -1.10
CA ALA A 455 -1.52 7.40 -2.01
C ALA A 455 -2.21 8.24 -3.10
N VAL A 456 -2.77 9.40 -2.74
CA VAL A 456 -3.37 10.35 -3.69
C VAL A 456 -2.28 10.94 -4.60
N ALA A 457 -1.20 11.46 -4.03
CA ALA A 457 -0.11 12.08 -4.77
C ALA A 457 0.50 11.10 -5.79
N PHE A 458 0.81 9.87 -5.38
CA PHE A 458 1.33 8.84 -6.29
C PHE A 458 0.31 8.41 -7.34
N SER A 459 -0.98 8.38 -7.01
CA SER A 459 -2.03 8.13 -8.02
C SER A 459 -2.03 9.22 -9.09
N VAL A 460 -1.88 10.49 -8.69
CA VAL A 460 -1.78 11.62 -9.63
C VAL A 460 -0.51 11.55 -10.47
N VAL A 461 0.64 11.32 -9.85
CA VAL A 461 1.96 11.34 -10.51
C VAL A 461 2.17 10.12 -11.40
N MET A 462 1.90 8.91 -10.90
CA MET A 462 2.29 7.64 -11.53
C MET A 462 1.18 7.06 -12.43
N LEU A 463 -0.09 7.18 -12.03
CA LEU A 463 -1.21 6.63 -12.79
C LEU A 463 -1.88 7.69 -13.69
N GLY A 464 -1.82 8.96 -13.26
CA GLY A 464 -2.43 10.07 -13.99
C GLY A 464 -1.74 10.40 -15.32
N PRO A 465 -2.44 11.05 -16.25
CA PRO A 465 -1.94 11.29 -17.61
C PRO A 465 -1.07 12.56 -17.72
N TRP A 466 -0.83 13.26 -16.61
CA TRP A 466 -0.19 14.57 -16.59
C TRP A 466 1.34 14.48 -16.66
N GLY A 467 1.89 14.59 -17.87
CA GLY A 467 3.35 14.57 -18.10
C GLY A 467 4.13 15.63 -17.31
N PHE A 468 3.59 16.85 -17.17
CA PHE A 468 4.28 17.94 -16.46
C PHE A 468 4.50 17.65 -14.96
N ILE A 469 3.62 16.87 -14.32
CA ILE A 469 3.77 16.47 -12.91
C ILE A 469 4.90 15.43 -12.80
N LYS A 470 4.98 14.50 -13.76
CA LYS A 470 6.05 13.50 -13.86
C LYS A 470 7.40 14.18 -14.11
N ASP A 471 7.41 15.19 -14.98
CA ASP A 471 8.59 16.01 -15.29
C ASP A 471 9.09 16.74 -14.02
N ALA A 472 8.18 17.32 -13.23
CA ALA A 472 8.51 17.95 -11.95
C ALA A 472 9.07 16.95 -10.92
N ALA A 473 8.51 15.74 -10.85
CA ALA A 473 8.97 14.69 -9.93
C ALA A 473 10.29 14.02 -10.37
N ASN A 474 10.71 14.16 -11.64
CA ASN A 474 11.95 13.59 -12.20
C ASN A 474 13.05 14.66 -12.37
N VAL A 475 13.29 15.44 -11.31
CA VAL A 475 14.24 16.57 -11.26
C VAL A 475 15.64 16.20 -11.77
N THR A 476 16.08 14.97 -11.56
CA THR A 476 17.40 14.50 -11.99
C THR A 476 17.56 14.33 -13.50
N GLU A 477 16.47 14.19 -14.26
CA GLU A 477 16.51 14.16 -15.73
C GLU A 477 16.12 15.50 -16.33
N THR A 478 15.07 16.13 -15.79
CA THR A 478 14.56 17.41 -16.31
C THR A 478 15.40 18.60 -15.91
N LYS A 479 16.20 18.49 -14.83
CA LYS A 479 16.97 19.57 -14.20
C LYS A 479 16.09 20.75 -13.75
N GLN A 480 14.78 20.56 -13.66
CA GLN A 480 13.79 21.58 -13.30
C GLN A 480 13.63 21.67 -11.77
N ILE A 481 14.49 22.46 -11.12
CA ILE A 481 14.51 22.57 -9.65
C ILE A 481 13.25 23.26 -9.12
N ILE A 482 12.78 24.35 -9.74
CA ILE A 482 11.63 25.11 -9.24
C ILE A 482 10.35 24.26 -9.25
N PRO A 483 9.95 23.60 -10.36
CA PRO A 483 8.79 22.68 -10.36
C PRO A 483 8.93 21.56 -9.33
N PHE A 484 10.13 21.02 -9.13
CA PHE A 484 10.37 20.00 -8.12
C PHE A 484 10.15 20.54 -6.69
N LEU A 485 10.65 21.74 -6.36
CA LEU A 485 10.42 22.36 -5.05
C LEU A 485 8.94 22.67 -4.80
N ILE A 486 8.21 23.11 -5.82
CA ILE A 486 6.75 23.31 -5.73
C ILE A 486 6.05 21.98 -5.49
N TYR A 487 6.42 20.92 -6.23
CA TYR A 487 5.91 19.57 -6.02
C TYR A 487 6.16 19.08 -4.58
N LEU A 488 7.36 19.29 -4.04
CA LEU A 488 7.67 18.95 -2.65
C LEU A 488 6.86 19.78 -1.66
N ALA A 489 6.77 21.11 -1.86
CA ALA A 489 6.02 22.00 -0.98
C ALA A 489 4.54 21.60 -0.92
N ILE A 490 3.94 21.20 -2.04
CA ILE A 490 2.57 20.70 -2.10
C ILE A 490 2.42 19.40 -1.32
N ILE A 491 3.32 18.42 -1.51
CA ILE A 491 3.23 17.13 -0.81
C ILE A 491 3.46 17.29 0.69
N TRP A 492 4.53 17.98 1.09
CA TRP A 492 4.86 18.18 2.50
C TRP A 492 3.83 19.07 3.20
N GLY A 493 3.43 20.17 2.56
CA GLY A 493 2.40 21.07 3.07
C GLY A 493 1.06 20.36 3.22
N SER A 494 0.64 19.55 2.24
CA SER A 494 -0.60 18.78 2.36
C SER A 494 -0.53 17.70 3.43
N ALA A 495 0.59 16.98 3.54
CA ALA A 495 0.78 15.86 4.45
C ALA A 495 1.01 16.27 5.92
N LEU A 496 1.63 17.42 6.17
CA LEU A 496 1.97 17.88 7.53
C LEU A 496 1.06 19.01 8.04
N LEU A 497 0.47 19.83 7.15
CA LEU A 497 -0.32 20.99 7.57
C LEU A 497 -1.79 20.85 7.17
N VAL A 498 -2.08 20.75 5.87
CA VAL A 498 -3.46 20.88 5.36
C VAL A 498 -4.34 19.72 5.85
N VAL A 499 -3.94 18.47 5.57
CA VAL A 499 -4.77 17.30 5.90
C VAL A 499 -4.84 17.05 7.40
N PRO A 500 -3.73 17.02 8.17
CA PRO A 500 -3.81 16.89 9.62
C PRO A 500 -4.56 18.05 10.29
N GLY A 501 -4.34 19.30 9.84
CA GLY A 501 -5.03 20.48 10.37
C GLY A 501 -6.53 20.41 10.15
N LEU A 502 -6.96 20.10 8.91
CA LEU A 502 -8.37 19.87 8.59
C LEU A 502 -8.95 18.75 9.45
N PHE A 503 -8.22 17.65 9.63
CA PHE A 503 -8.73 16.52 10.39
C PHE A 503 -8.83 16.80 11.90
N ILE A 504 -7.95 17.63 12.46
CA ILE A 504 -8.09 18.12 13.85
C ILE A 504 -9.38 18.95 13.99
N LEU A 505 -9.68 19.82 13.02
CA LEU A 505 -10.95 20.58 13.01
C LEU A 505 -12.17 19.64 12.93
N ILE A 506 -12.09 18.59 12.11
CA ILE A 506 -13.11 17.53 12.02
C ILE A 506 -13.26 16.82 13.36
N GLY A 507 -12.17 16.49 14.06
CA GLY A 507 -12.19 15.88 15.38
C GLY A 507 -12.87 16.76 16.44
N LYS A 508 -12.58 18.07 16.44
CA LYS A 508 -13.26 19.05 17.28
C LYS A 508 -14.75 19.18 16.94
N GLY A 509 -15.08 19.23 15.65
CA GLY A 509 -16.47 19.26 15.17
C GLY A 509 -17.24 18.01 15.55
N ALA A 510 -16.62 16.83 15.45
CA ALA A 510 -17.17 15.55 15.89
C ALA A 510 -17.46 15.55 17.39
N ASN A 511 -16.55 16.10 18.20
CA ASN A 511 -16.75 16.23 19.64
C ASN A 511 -17.94 17.13 19.96
N ARG A 512 -18.03 18.31 19.33
CA ARG A 512 -19.15 19.26 19.49
C ARG A 512 -20.49 18.64 19.09
N LEU A 513 -20.57 18.00 17.92
CA LEU A 513 -21.79 17.34 17.44
C LEU A 513 -22.23 16.17 18.34
N SER A 514 -21.28 15.50 19.00
CA SER A 514 -21.61 14.40 19.91
C SER A 514 -22.42 14.84 21.12
N GLY A 515 -22.35 16.12 21.51
CA GLY A 515 -22.99 16.65 22.72
C GLY A 515 -22.40 16.11 24.04
N LYS A 516 -21.21 15.50 24.00
CA LYS A 516 -20.48 15.00 25.17
C LYS A 516 -19.18 15.76 25.37
N LYS A 517 -18.78 15.98 26.63
CA LYS A 517 -17.51 16.63 27.00
C LYS A 517 -16.38 15.58 27.02
N VAL A 518 -15.97 15.09 25.85
CA VAL A 518 -14.71 14.32 25.72
C VAL A 518 -13.58 15.32 25.45
N ASP A 519 -12.35 15.00 25.83
CA ASP A 519 -11.18 15.76 25.42
C ASP A 519 -11.01 15.74 23.88
N ASP A 520 -10.80 16.91 23.27
CA ASP A 520 -10.70 17.08 21.81
C ASP A 520 -9.59 16.22 21.19
N ARG A 521 -8.44 16.12 21.88
CA ARG A 521 -7.32 15.28 21.43
C ARG A 521 -7.73 13.82 21.40
N THR A 522 -8.38 13.34 22.45
CA THR A 522 -8.86 11.96 22.55
C THR A 522 -9.91 11.65 21.50
N MET A 523 -10.86 12.56 21.26
CA MET A 523 -11.86 12.41 20.20
C MET A 523 -11.20 12.34 18.82
N THR A 524 -10.31 13.29 18.52
CA THR A 524 -9.60 13.38 17.22
C THR A 524 -8.82 12.09 16.93
N LEU A 525 -8.06 11.59 17.91
CA LEU A 525 -7.29 10.35 17.77
C LEU A 525 -8.20 9.12 17.62
N GLN A 526 -9.38 9.11 18.24
CA GLN A 526 -10.34 8.01 18.10
C GLN A 526 -10.97 7.98 16.71
N VAL A 527 -11.41 9.13 16.19
CA VAL A 527 -12.05 9.20 14.86
C VAL A 527 -11.05 9.06 13.71
N ALA A 528 -9.77 9.42 13.92
CA ALA A 528 -8.69 9.21 12.95
C ALA A 528 -8.51 7.74 12.56
N TYR A 529 -8.97 6.81 13.40
CA TYR A 529 -8.94 5.38 13.10
C TYR A 529 -9.69 5.00 11.82
N VAL A 530 -10.73 5.77 11.43
CA VAL A 530 -11.50 5.55 10.19
C VAL A 530 -10.59 5.46 8.96
N LEU A 531 -9.46 6.18 8.99
CA LEU A 531 -8.53 6.27 7.87
C LEU A 531 -7.54 5.11 7.77
N ILE A 532 -7.40 4.27 8.79
CA ILE A 532 -6.47 3.13 8.72
C ILE A 532 -6.96 2.11 7.67
N PRO A 533 -8.20 1.58 7.74
CA PRO A 533 -8.71 0.72 6.67
C PRO A 533 -8.77 1.43 5.32
N VAL A 534 -9.24 2.68 5.26
CA VAL A 534 -9.31 3.45 4.00
C VAL A 534 -7.92 3.55 3.37
N GLY A 535 -6.90 3.88 4.15
CA GLY A 535 -5.51 3.96 3.69
C GLY A 535 -4.97 2.62 3.20
N ILE A 536 -5.19 1.53 3.92
CA ILE A 536 -4.78 0.18 3.48
C ILE A 536 -5.35 -0.13 2.10
N PHE A 537 -6.66 0.01 1.93
CA PHE A 537 -7.32 -0.32 0.67
C PHE A 537 -7.02 0.68 -0.45
N ALA A 538 -6.75 1.96 -0.14
CA ALA A 538 -6.27 2.94 -1.11
C ALA A 538 -4.90 2.52 -1.68
N TRP A 539 -3.98 2.04 -0.82
CA TRP A 539 -2.69 1.53 -1.27
C TRP A 539 -2.81 0.22 -2.06
N ILE A 540 -3.77 -0.65 -1.72
CA ILE A 540 -4.05 -1.86 -2.51
C ILE A 540 -4.56 -1.47 -3.90
N ALA A 541 -5.52 -0.55 -3.97
CA ALA A 541 -6.07 -0.05 -5.23
C ALA A 541 -4.98 0.61 -6.08
N PHE A 542 -4.11 1.44 -5.49
CA PHE A 542 -2.99 2.08 -6.17
C PHE A 542 -1.97 1.06 -6.75
N SER A 543 -1.64 0.00 -6.00
CA SER A 543 -0.61 -0.97 -6.42
C SER A 543 -1.11 -2.01 -7.43
N LEU A 544 -2.42 -2.19 -7.57
CA LEU A 544 -3.00 -3.21 -8.43
C LEU A 544 -2.65 -3.07 -9.93
N PRO A 545 -2.69 -1.88 -10.56
CA PRO A 545 -2.28 -1.73 -11.95
C PRO A 545 -0.82 -2.14 -12.18
N ALA A 546 0.07 -1.87 -11.21
CA ALA A 546 1.48 -2.19 -11.34
C ALA A 546 1.70 -3.69 -11.54
N ILE A 547 0.98 -4.55 -10.81
CA ILE A 547 1.09 -6.01 -10.99
C ILE A 547 0.34 -6.51 -12.23
N MET A 548 -0.90 -6.05 -12.46
CA MET A 548 -1.73 -6.56 -13.56
C MET A 548 -1.18 -6.16 -14.94
N VAL A 549 -0.55 -5.00 -15.04
CA VAL A 549 0.03 -4.51 -16.29
C VAL A 549 1.44 -5.04 -16.51
N ASN A 550 2.26 -5.12 -15.47
CA ASN A 550 3.69 -5.44 -15.59
C ASN A 550 4.05 -6.90 -15.25
N TYR A 551 3.08 -7.81 -15.11
CA TYR A 551 3.37 -9.20 -14.75
C TYR A 551 4.34 -9.89 -15.73
N GLY A 552 4.30 -9.53 -17.02
CA GLY A 552 5.23 -10.05 -18.02
C GLY A 552 6.69 -9.76 -17.67
N TYR A 553 6.98 -8.54 -17.17
CA TYR A 553 8.32 -8.16 -16.73
C TYR A 553 8.80 -8.95 -15.51
N ILE A 554 7.88 -9.38 -14.63
CA ILE A 554 8.24 -10.20 -13.46
C ILE A 554 8.79 -11.55 -13.92
N ILE A 555 8.20 -12.13 -14.96
CA ILE A 555 8.63 -13.41 -15.52
C ILE A 555 9.94 -13.23 -16.30
N SER A 556 10.02 -12.22 -17.17
CA SER A 556 11.22 -12.00 -18.00
C SER A 556 12.47 -11.74 -17.14
N VAL A 557 12.34 -10.92 -16.11
CA VAL A 557 13.46 -10.56 -15.23
C VAL A 557 13.81 -11.68 -14.25
N PHE A 558 12.92 -12.65 -14.04
CA PHE A 558 13.29 -13.88 -13.33
C PHE A 558 14.15 -14.81 -14.23
N SER A 559 13.95 -14.77 -15.55
CA SER A 559 14.79 -15.48 -16.53
C SER A 559 16.16 -14.81 -16.73
N ASP A 560 16.19 -13.47 -16.72
CA ASP A 560 17.41 -12.65 -16.83
C ASP A 560 17.55 -11.65 -15.66
N PRO A 561 17.97 -12.11 -14.46
CA PRO A 561 18.00 -11.28 -13.25
C PRO A 561 19.04 -10.16 -13.28
N LEU A 562 20.11 -10.31 -14.06
CA LEU A 562 21.18 -9.33 -14.20
C LEU A 562 21.02 -8.48 -15.46
N GLY A 563 20.17 -8.87 -16.40
CA GLY A 563 20.04 -8.19 -17.69
C GLY A 563 21.25 -8.44 -18.60
N LEU A 564 21.93 -9.57 -18.42
CA LEU A 564 23.16 -9.94 -19.15
C LEU A 564 22.88 -10.83 -20.37
N GLY A 565 21.60 -11.00 -20.73
CA GLY A 565 21.17 -11.86 -21.83
C GLY A 565 21.02 -13.33 -21.42
N TRP A 566 20.82 -13.59 -20.13
CA TRP A 566 20.49 -14.95 -19.66
C TRP A 566 19.06 -15.33 -20.05
N ASP A 567 18.80 -16.63 -20.16
CA ASP A 567 17.43 -17.13 -20.31
C ASP A 567 17.22 -18.41 -19.50
N LEU A 568 17.29 -18.27 -18.18
CA LEU A 568 17.25 -19.40 -17.24
C LEU A 568 15.97 -20.25 -17.35
N LEU A 569 14.86 -19.65 -17.79
CA LEU A 569 13.54 -20.29 -17.90
C LEU A 569 12.94 -20.31 -19.32
N GLY A 570 13.66 -19.88 -20.35
CA GLY A 570 13.09 -19.81 -21.71
C GLY A 570 12.08 -18.66 -21.89
N THR A 571 12.12 -17.63 -21.05
CA THR A 571 11.11 -16.56 -20.98
C THR A 571 11.67 -15.14 -20.97
N ALA A 572 12.98 -14.96 -21.20
CA ALA A 572 13.63 -13.64 -21.21
C ALA A 572 13.02 -12.69 -22.25
N ASP A 573 12.64 -13.21 -23.43
CA ASP A 573 12.06 -12.43 -24.53
C ASP A 573 10.54 -12.27 -24.47
N ARG A 574 9.91 -12.62 -23.34
CA ARG A 574 8.46 -12.55 -23.21
C ARG A 574 7.98 -11.10 -23.32
N HIS A 575 7.29 -10.79 -24.41
CA HIS A 575 6.77 -9.45 -24.69
C HIS A 575 5.74 -8.98 -23.65
N PHE A 576 5.66 -7.65 -23.53
CA PHE A 576 4.65 -6.96 -22.73
C PHE A 576 3.23 -7.33 -23.16
N LYS A 577 2.45 -7.87 -22.23
CA LYS A 577 1.01 -8.10 -22.35
C LYS A 577 0.38 -7.79 -21.01
N ALA A 578 -0.63 -6.94 -20.98
CA ALA A 578 -1.37 -6.65 -19.75
C ALA A 578 -2.37 -7.79 -19.44
N PHE A 579 -2.50 -8.15 -18.16
CA PHE A 579 -3.46 -9.14 -17.69
C PHE A 579 -4.80 -8.46 -17.43
N ILE A 580 -5.73 -8.58 -18.38
CA ILE A 580 -7.13 -8.14 -18.25
C ILE A 580 -7.21 -6.69 -17.69
N PRO A 581 -6.61 -5.70 -18.39
CA PRO A 581 -6.52 -4.33 -17.87
C PRO A 581 -7.88 -3.64 -17.69
N GLU A 582 -8.91 -4.11 -18.40
CA GLU A 582 -10.27 -3.57 -18.37
C GLU A 582 -10.96 -3.71 -17.00
N TRP A 583 -10.56 -4.70 -16.20
CA TRP A 583 -11.14 -4.95 -14.88
C TRP A 583 -10.45 -4.16 -13.76
N ILE A 584 -9.28 -3.56 -14.03
CA ILE A 584 -8.51 -2.80 -13.04
C ILE A 584 -9.37 -1.73 -12.35
N PRO A 585 -10.11 -0.85 -13.05
CA PRO A 585 -10.90 0.19 -12.40
C PRO A 585 -11.98 -0.37 -11.46
N VAL A 586 -12.63 -1.48 -11.84
CA VAL A 586 -13.68 -2.14 -11.04
C VAL A 586 -13.10 -2.72 -9.76
N ILE A 587 -11.97 -3.42 -9.84
CA ILE A 587 -11.31 -4.01 -8.66
C ILE A 587 -10.80 -2.90 -7.73
N GLN A 588 -10.25 -1.81 -8.28
CA GLN A 588 -9.85 -0.63 -7.51
C GLN A 588 -11.06 -0.02 -6.78
N GLY A 589 -12.20 0.12 -7.46
CA GLY A 589 -13.44 0.61 -6.86
C GLY A 589 -13.92 -0.28 -5.70
N LEU A 590 -13.96 -1.59 -5.90
CA LEU A 590 -14.36 -2.56 -4.85
C LEU A 590 -13.43 -2.51 -3.64
N ALA A 591 -12.12 -2.37 -3.87
CA ALA A 591 -11.15 -2.22 -2.80
C ALA A 591 -11.43 -0.94 -1.99
N LEU A 592 -11.60 0.21 -2.66
CA LEU A 592 -11.88 1.48 -1.99
C LEU A 592 -13.18 1.45 -1.17
N LEU A 593 -14.25 0.87 -1.71
CA LEU A 593 -15.52 0.71 -0.99
C LEU A 593 -15.40 -0.22 0.22
N SER A 594 -14.61 -1.30 0.10
CA SER A 594 -14.30 -2.20 1.23
C SER A 594 -13.54 -1.45 2.33
N GLY A 595 -12.58 -0.61 1.95
CA GLY A 595 -11.86 0.27 2.87
C GLY A 595 -12.77 1.28 3.56
N LEU A 596 -13.71 1.90 2.83
CA LEU A 596 -14.70 2.83 3.39
C LEU A 596 -15.59 2.14 4.41
N TYR A 597 -16.19 0.99 4.07
CA TYR A 597 -17.04 0.22 4.98
C TYR A 597 -16.29 -0.23 6.24
N LEU A 598 -15.09 -0.79 6.07
CA LEU A 598 -14.28 -1.25 7.20
C LEU A 598 -13.81 -0.07 8.05
N GLY A 599 -13.47 1.07 7.45
CA GLY A 599 -13.13 2.30 8.17
C GLY A 599 -14.28 2.74 9.07
N LEU A 600 -15.46 2.93 8.49
CA LEU A 600 -16.66 3.38 9.19
C LEU A 600 -17.07 2.40 10.29
N SER A 601 -17.28 1.14 9.93
CA SER A 601 -17.79 0.12 10.87
C SER A 601 -16.86 -0.07 12.07
N ARG A 602 -15.53 -0.09 11.86
CA ARG A 602 -14.58 -0.28 12.95
C ARG A 602 -14.42 0.97 13.80
N CYS A 603 -14.50 2.16 13.20
CA CYS A 603 -14.48 3.41 13.94
C CYS A 603 -15.71 3.57 14.85
N PHE A 604 -16.91 3.25 14.35
CA PHE A 604 -18.14 3.18 15.17
C PHE A 604 -17.96 2.27 16.40
N MET A 605 -17.40 1.07 16.21
CA MET A 605 -17.16 0.17 17.34
C MET A 605 -16.08 0.67 18.30
N GLY A 606 -15.10 1.46 17.84
CA GLY A 606 -14.09 2.10 18.69
C GLY A 606 -14.70 3.20 19.56
N LEU A 607 -15.57 4.02 18.98
CA LEU A 607 -16.26 5.12 19.69
C LEU A 607 -17.13 4.65 20.85
N LYS A 608 -17.66 3.41 20.81
CA LYS A 608 -18.45 2.84 21.91
C LYS A 608 -17.73 2.88 23.27
N THR A 609 -16.40 2.86 23.27
CA THR A 609 -15.59 2.95 24.50
C THR A 609 -15.52 4.35 25.10
N LEU A 610 -15.71 5.41 24.28
CA LEU A 610 -15.69 6.81 24.72
C LEU A 610 -17.10 7.38 24.90
N ILE A 611 -18.02 7.04 24.01
CA ILE A 611 -19.40 7.52 23.98
C ILE A 611 -20.31 6.28 23.97
N PRO A 612 -20.90 5.89 25.11
CA PRO A 612 -21.82 4.75 25.15
C PRO A 612 -23.13 5.00 24.38
N ASP A 613 -23.60 6.26 24.36
CA ASP A 613 -24.83 6.64 23.66
C ASP A 613 -24.69 6.58 22.14
N ARG A 614 -25.63 5.89 21.50
CA ARG A 614 -25.59 5.62 20.06
C ARG A 614 -25.88 6.85 19.21
N ASN A 615 -26.82 7.70 19.63
CA ASN A 615 -27.15 8.89 18.86
C ASN A 615 -25.98 9.88 18.85
N SER A 616 -25.29 10.02 19.98
CA SER A 616 -24.04 10.77 20.08
C SER A 616 -22.90 10.15 19.26
N GLN A 617 -22.77 8.82 19.21
CA GLN A 617 -21.80 8.16 18.30
C GLN A 617 -22.08 8.49 16.82
N ILE A 618 -23.35 8.41 16.40
CA ILE A 618 -23.76 8.71 15.02
C ILE A 618 -23.44 10.17 14.68
N ARG A 619 -23.76 11.11 15.57
CA ARG A 619 -23.44 12.53 15.39
C ARG A 619 -21.93 12.79 15.33
N ALA A 620 -21.14 12.14 16.18
CA ALA A 620 -19.67 12.22 16.14
C ALA A 620 -19.08 11.71 14.81
N MET A 621 -19.70 10.72 14.19
CA MET A 621 -19.18 10.11 12.95
C MET A 621 -19.51 10.90 11.68
N VAL A 622 -20.38 11.91 11.71
CA VAL A 622 -20.79 12.66 10.51
C VAL A 622 -19.58 13.24 9.76
N PHE A 623 -18.78 14.11 10.40
CA PHE A 623 -17.65 14.73 9.72
C PHE A 623 -16.53 13.76 9.33
N PRO A 624 -16.09 12.81 10.19
CA PRO A 624 -15.11 11.80 9.79
C PRO A 624 -15.56 10.95 8.59
N SER A 625 -16.85 10.64 8.51
CA SER A 625 -17.41 9.84 7.40
C SER A 625 -17.44 10.62 6.10
N VAL A 626 -17.81 11.91 6.14
CA VAL A 626 -17.76 12.79 4.97
C VAL A 626 -16.33 12.92 4.46
N PHE A 627 -15.35 13.09 5.36
CA PHE A 627 -13.94 13.16 4.94
C PHE A 627 -13.46 11.86 4.29
N ALA A 628 -13.76 10.71 4.89
CA ALA A 628 -13.43 9.41 4.32
C ALA A 628 -14.10 9.18 2.95
N LEU A 629 -15.37 9.59 2.81
CA LEU A 629 -16.13 9.53 1.56
C LEU A 629 -15.47 10.41 0.48
N LEU A 630 -15.11 11.66 0.80
CA LEU A 630 -14.45 12.57 -0.13
C LEU A 630 -13.08 12.03 -0.58
N ALA A 631 -12.30 11.48 0.35
CA ALA A 631 -11.01 10.86 0.02
C ALA A 631 -11.17 9.66 -0.93
N VAL A 632 -12.16 8.79 -0.67
CA VAL A 632 -12.49 7.65 -1.54
C VAL A 632 -13.00 8.12 -2.90
N ASN A 633 -13.90 9.10 -2.95
CA ASN A 633 -14.45 9.63 -4.19
C ASN A 633 -13.41 10.35 -5.05
N LEU A 634 -12.41 10.99 -4.42
CA LEU A 634 -11.24 11.54 -5.12
C LEU A 634 -10.43 10.44 -5.81
N LEU A 635 -10.16 9.33 -5.11
CA LEU A 635 -9.46 8.18 -5.70
C LEU A 635 -10.29 7.49 -6.79
N LEU A 636 -11.60 7.33 -6.59
CA LEU A 636 -12.51 6.81 -7.62
C LEU A 636 -12.50 7.69 -8.88
N LYS A 637 -12.44 9.01 -8.72
CA LYS A 637 -12.30 9.95 -9.85
C LYS A 637 -10.97 9.76 -10.58
N LEU A 638 -9.87 9.58 -9.85
CA LEU A 638 -8.56 9.32 -10.47
C LEU A 638 -8.53 7.98 -11.22
N TYR A 639 -9.15 6.93 -10.68
CA TYR A 639 -9.06 5.58 -11.25
C TYR A 639 -10.09 5.30 -12.35
N MET A 640 -11.29 5.85 -12.21
CA MET A 640 -12.42 5.49 -13.08
C MET A 640 -12.98 6.69 -13.83
N GLY A 641 -12.73 7.93 -13.38
CA GLY A 641 -13.46 9.13 -13.81
C GLY A 641 -12.71 10.08 -14.74
#